data_AF-A0A7Y2WZA7-F1
#
_entry.id   AF-A0A7Y2WZA7-F1
#
_cell.length_a   1.000
_cell.length_b   1.000
_cell.length_c   1.000
_cell.angle_alpha   90.00
_cell.angle_beta   90.00
_cell.angle_gamma   90.00
#
_symmetry.space_group_name_H-M   'P 1'
#
loop_
_entity.id
_entity.type
_entity.pdbx_description
1 polymer ?
#
loop_
_entity_poly.entity_id
_entity_poly.type
_entity_poly.pdbx_seq_one_letter_code
_entity_poly.pdbx_strand_id
1 'polypeptide(L)'
;MSDDAVDVEKVGTPEKAGETREGKSIQMIVLADTAVAAGDVSGAPPNYHIDTMGGISLLVDEDRAGDALGLAIYNSRRHNIDRIAVSIMLQRYEGMDYGDDQLSALSQLIAGAMARHGLGDDALVRLLPGAKGKLRVTPSLPPAPGVVAEGGLLGAVPMSPEQALWLFLYGETYKPRGGALKINQAMPLHAAKFKLGAPVGPNDATTTVAVEGHTYSVQTFATDLIFYEGTQYAAIQSMNAQFDDAAAEIPAKGTARTLLEASYKIAISTTEKRTGALTHTKVLRPDWRFHLVAKNGHLGPALSDNYIFKADQDYAFQIFGADTLYTPMSDQAGCERLNLTDPAFPGANALWGETYRFMGVPFDANSPWHKKAVECRIGVPLTATYTLANGATTYAVQVWTLDTLYAGPDGQIKRMSDLPMVTEAQNWAPAAPKPIPPTPPNPLPPVIPPTNAGAPRPNDINWPPRPDFDFLKDKGGSREKALGHIEYVRTTGDNIRITNEFANNIIVVNVPQIAKVPGGPKDGNVRFHRVAADPFKRLWAAWEAAGLLHLVLGFSGTFVPRTIRNNPRVLSNHAYGTAFDINVPWNGLLKIAAFVGQKGSVRELVPLANAHGFYWGGHWNYDGKGASDGMHFEWAVPR
;
A
#
# COMPACT_ATOMS: atom_id res chain seq x y z
N MET A 1 -25.64 16.17 2.91
CA MET A 1 -24.56 16.95 3.56
C MET A 1 -24.37 18.18 2.70
N SER A 2 -24.28 19.37 3.30
CA SER A 2 -24.17 20.63 2.55
C SER A 2 -22.87 20.72 1.77
N ASP A 3 -22.92 21.35 0.60
CA ASP A 3 -21.73 21.84 -0.11
C ASP A 3 -21.18 23.05 0.65
N ASP A 4 -20.54 22.81 1.80
CA ASP A 4 -19.68 23.81 2.43
C ASP A 4 -18.42 23.89 1.57
N ALA A 5 -18.50 24.70 0.51
CA ALA A 5 -17.38 24.99 -0.36
C ALA A 5 -16.25 25.60 0.49
N VAL A 6 -15.09 24.94 0.47
CA VAL A 6 -13.90 25.38 1.20
C VAL A 6 -13.61 26.83 0.85
N ASP A 7 -13.53 27.70 1.85
CA ASP A 7 -13.24 29.11 1.61
C ASP A 7 -11.76 29.24 1.20
N VAL A 8 -11.53 29.82 0.02
CA VAL A 8 -10.22 29.88 -0.62
C VAL A 8 -9.97 31.32 -1.04
N GLU A 9 -9.06 31.98 -0.31
CA GLU A 9 -8.68 33.35 -0.57
C GLU A 9 -7.83 33.43 -1.86
N LYS A 10 -8.22 34.29 -2.80
CA LYS A 10 -7.44 34.55 -4.02
C LYS A 10 -6.39 35.61 -3.74
N VAL A 11 -5.12 35.23 -3.77
CA VAL A 11 -4.00 36.15 -3.56
C VAL A 11 -3.53 36.72 -4.91
N GLY A 12 -3.68 38.03 -5.10
CA GLY A 12 -3.25 38.71 -6.32
C GLY A 12 -4.15 38.43 -7.53
N THR A 13 -3.58 37.81 -8.59
CA THR A 13 -4.32 37.41 -9.80
C THR A 13 -3.93 35.99 -10.22
N PRO A 14 -4.45 34.94 -9.55
CA PRO A 14 -4.02 33.56 -9.76
C PRO A 14 -4.17 33.05 -11.19
N GLU A 15 -5.12 33.59 -11.95
CA GLU A 15 -5.35 33.28 -13.37
C GLU A 15 -4.26 33.85 -14.30
N LYS A 16 -3.48 34.82 -13.81
CA LYS A 16 -2.36 35.46 -14.52
C LYS A 16 -0.99 35.03 -13.98
N ALA A 17 -0.94 34.54 -12.74
CA ALA A 17 0.27 34.08 -12.07
C ALA A 17 0.75 32.71 -12.58
N GLY A 18 2.00 32.35 -12.23
CA GLY A 18 2.59 31.07 -12.64
C GLY A 18 2.70 30.92 -14.16
N GLU A 19 2.65 29.69 -14.63
CA GLU A 19 3.35 29.27 -15.84
C GLU A 19 2.50 28.31 -16.71
N THR A 20 2.77 28.24 -18.02
CA THR A 20 1.74 27.95 -19.05
C THR A 20 1.22 26.49 -19.22
N ARG A 21 1.54 25.53 -18.33
CA ARG A 21 1.26 24.05 -18.40
C ARG A 21 1.63 23.25 -19.67
N GLU A 22 1.74 23.87 -20.86
CA GLU A 22 2.10 23.25 -22.14
C GLU A 22 1.13 22.14 -22.62
N GLY A 23 -0.17 22.31 -22.37
CA GLY A 23 -1.22 21.36 -22.81
C GLY A 23 -1.20 20.01 -22.09
N LYS A 24 -0.43 19.88 -21.00
CA LYS A 24 -0.38 18.68 -20.16
C LYS A 24 -1.51 18.72 -19.13
N SER A 25 -2.20 17.59 -18.97
CA SER A 25 -3.15 17.42 -17.88
C SER A 25 -2.43 17.32 -16.54
N ILE A 26 -3.13 17.68 -15.46
CA ILE A 26 -2.74 17.33 -14.10
C ILE A 26 -2.78 15.80 -13.95
N GLN A 27 -1.81 15.26 -13.22
CA GLN A 27 -1.64 13.82 -12.97
C GLN A 27 -1.36 13.51 -11.49
N MET A 28 -1.06 14.52 -10.67
CA MET A 28 -0.69 14.36 -9.26
C MET A 28 -0.94 15.62 -8.45
N ILE A 29 -1.10 15.44 -7.14
CA ILE A 29 -1.09 16.52 -6.15
C ILE A 29 0.18 16.35 -5.33
N VAL A 30 1.02 17.39 -5.31
CA VAL A 30 2.33 17.36 -4.65
C VAL A 30 2.24 18.16 -3.36
N LEU A 31 2.41 17.45 -2.24
CA LEU A 31 2.47 18.03 -0.90
C LEU A 31 3.91 18.42 -0.56
N ALA A 32 4.11 19.61 -0.02
CA ALA A 32 5.40 20.07 0.47
C ALA A 32 5.23 21.00 1.68
N ASP A 33 6.28 21.13 2.48
CA ASP A 33 6.29 21.96 3.69
C ASP A 33 7.05 23.27 3.39
N THR A 34 6.57 24.41 3.92
CA THR A 34 7.21 25.73 3.79
C THR A 34 7.21 26.47 5.13
N ALA A 35 8.26 27.23 5.43
CA ALA A 35 8.29 28.13 6.59
C ALA A 35 7.72 29.54 6.28
N VAL A 36 7.40 29.82 5.01
CA VAL A 36 7.03 31.14 4.49
C VAL A 36 5.50 31.28 4.43
N ALA A 37 4.98 32.46 4.78
CA ALA A 37 3.55 32.78 4.67
C ALA A 37 3.15 33.11 3.22
N ALA A 38 1.87 32.94 2.85
CA ALA A 38 1.38 33.09 1.47
C ALA A 38 1.78 34.43 0.82
N GLY A 39 1.67 35.55 1.55
CA GLY A 39 2.00 36.89 1.04
C GLY A 39 3.50 37.13 0.79
N ASP A 40 4.38 36.31 1.37
CA ASP A 40 5.83 36.44 1.26
C ASP A 40 6.44 35.47 0.22
N VAL A 41 5.62 34.65 -0.44
CA VAL A 41 6.07 33.71 -1.49
C VAL A 41 6.48 34.49 -2.74
N SER A 42 7.77 34.81 -2.82
CA SER A 42 8.37 35.55 -3.94
C SER A 42 9.06 34.62 -4.95
N GLY A 43 8.95 34.98 -6.24
CA GLY A 43 9.63 34.30 -7.35
C GLY A 43 8.96 33.01 -7.85
N ALA A 44 8.71 32.05 -6.95
CA ALA A 44 8.29 30.68 -7.29
C ALA A 44 6.97 30.26 -6.60
N PRO A 45 5.81 30.76 -7.03
CA PRO A 45 4.54 30.51 -6.35
C PRO A 45 4.03 29.07 -6.57
N PRO A 46 3.49 28.41 -5.53
CA PRO A 46 2.70 27.19 -5.67
C PRO A 46 1.29 27.51 -6.19
N ASN A 47 0.48 26.48 -6.44
CA ASN A 47 -0.95 26.66 -6.68
C ASN A 47 -1.65 27.09 -5.38
N TYR A 48 -1.47 26.31 -4.32
CA TYR A 48 -2.07 26.55 -3.02
C TYR A 48 -1.01 26.70 -1.91
N HIS A 49 -1.33 27.54 -0.94
CA HIS A 49 -0.69 27.63 0.36
C HIS A 49 -1.76 27.42 1.44
N ILE A 50 -1.42 26.71 2.52
CA ILE A 50 -2.27 26.56 3.70
C ILE A 50 -1.48 26.99 4.93
N ASP A 51 -1.95 28.03 5.62
CA ASP A 51 -1.32 28.54 6.84
C ASP A 51 -1.50 27.58 8.04
N THR A 52 -0.92 27.93 9.19
CA THR A 52 -1.01 27.11 10.41
C THR A 52 -2.39 27.09 11.08
N MET A 53 -3.29 28.00 10.68
CA MET A 53 -4.68 28.14 11.15
C MET A 53 -5.69 27.49 10.20
N GLY A 54 -5.25 26.93 9.06
CA GLY A 54 -6.12 26.36 8.04
C GLY A 54 -6.66 27.35 7.01
N GLY A 55 -6.19 28.60 7.00
CA GLY A 55 -6.47 29.54 5.93
C GLY A 55 -5.86 29.05 4.61
N ILE A 56 -6.68 28.91 3.56
CA ILE A 56 -6.23 28.46 2.24
C ILE A 56 -6.10 29.64 1.29
N SER A 57 -4.89 29.88 0.81
CA SER A 57 -4.61 30.85 -0.25
C SER A 57 -4.41 30.15 -1.60
N LEU A 58 -5.12 30.61 -2.62
CA LEU A 58 -4.86 30.30 -4.03
C LEU A 58 -3.93 31.38 -4.61
N LEU A 59 -2.71 30.98 -4.99
CA LEU A 59 -1.70 31.87 -5.59
C LEU A 59 -1.58 31.68 -7.11
N VAL A 60 -1.80 30.46 -7.61
CA VAL A 60 -1.80 30.13 -9.05
C VAL A 60 -2.97 29.19 -9.35
N ASP A 61 -3.84 29.58 -10.29
CA ASP A 61 -5.02 28.80 -10.69
C ASP A 61 -4.63 27.38 -11.14
N GLU A 62 -5.51 26.39 -10.94
CA GLU A 62 -5.19 24.98 -11.24
C GLU A 62 -4.93 24.76 -12.75
N ASP A 63 -5.57 25.55 -13.62
CA ASP A 63 -5.31 25.58 -15.07
C ASP A 63 -3.86 26.00 -15.43
N ARG A 64 -3.12 26.58 -14.47
CA ARG A 64 -1.73 27.02 -14.62
C ARG A 64 -0.78 26.23 -13.72
N ALA A 65 0.46 26.11 -14.16
CA ALA A 65 1.53 25.50 -13.39
C ALA A 65 2.04 26.51 -12.35
N GLY A 66 2.25 26.08 -11.11
CA GLY A 66 3.16 26.79 -10.21
C GLY A 66 4.61 26.77 -10.73
N ASP A 67 5.55 27.21 -9.90
CA ASP A 67 7.01 27.11 -10.18
C ASP A 67 7.80 26.63 -8.95
N ALA A 68 7.13 25.94 -8.03
CA ALA A 68 7.66 25.63 -6.69
C ALA A 68 8.24 24.21 -6.55
N LEU A 69 8.10 23.34 -7.56
CA LEU A 69 8.46 21.91 -7.48
C LEU A 69 9.70 21.55 -8.31
N GLY A 70 9.85 22.15 -9.49
CA GLY A 70 10.95 21.98 -10.41
C GLY A 70 11.09 20.58 -11.01
N LEU A 71 12.34 20.14 -11.18
CA LEU A 71 12.71 18.92 -11.91
C LEU A 71 12.94 17.72 -10.98
N ALA A 72 12.02 16.76 -10.96
CA ALA A 72 12.17 15.51 -10.22
C ALA A 72 12.19 14.26 -11.14
N ILE A 73 12.54 13.11 -10.55
CA ILE A 73 12.44 11.80 -11.21
C ILE A 73 11.01 11.28 -11.06
N TYR A 74 10.33 11.08 -12.18
CA TYR A 74 9.00 10.48 -12.31
C TYR A 74 9.04 9.42 -13.42
N ASN A 75 8.43 8.26 -13.22
CA ASN A 75 8.45 7.13 -14.17
C ASN A 75 9.85 6.84 -14.77
N SER A 76 10.86 6.82 -13.90
CA SER A 76 12.29 6.59 -14.22
C SER A 76 12.93 7.62 -15.17
N ARG A 77 12.28 8.77 -15.40
CA ARG A 77 12.77 9.88 -16.24
C ARG A 77 12.76 11.19 -15.45
N ARG A 78 13.46 12.21 -15.94
CA ARG A 78 13.43 13.56 -15.33
C ARG A 78 12.30 14.36 -15.97
N HIS A 79 11.35 14.82 -15.16
CA HIS A 79 10.20 15.61 -15.59
C HIS A 79 10.19 16.95 -14.83
N ASN A 80 9.71 18.02 -15.49
CA ASN A 80 9.25 19.21 -14.76
C ASN A 80 7.89 18.82 -14.15
N ILE A 81 7.81 18.85 -12.82
CA ILE A 81 6.65 18.38 -12.07
C ILE A 81 5.55 19.44 -12.01
N ASP A 82 5.90 20.73 -11.94
CA ASP A 82 4.92 21.83 -11.90
C ASP A 82 3.92 21.77 -13.07
N ARG A 83 4.42 21.40 -14.25
CA ARG A 83 3.60 21.23 -15.46
C ARG A 83 2.48 20.19 -15.33
N ILE A 84 2.67 19.15 -14.51
CA ILE A 84 1.76 17.98 -14.37
C ILE A 84 1.15 17.84 -12.97
N ALA A 85 1.41 18.79 -12.07
CA ALA A 85 0.96 18.75 -10.69
C ALA A 85 0.09 19.94 -10.30
N VAL A 86 -0.71 19.76 -9.25
CA VAL A 86 -1.14 20.83 -8.35
C VAL A 86 -0.19 20.84 -7.16
N SER A 87 0.42 21.99 -6.85
CA SER A 87 1.32 22.15 -5.70
C SER A 87 0.57 22.71 -4.49
N ILE A 88 0.65 22.00 -3.35
CA ILE A 88 0.07 22.45 -2.08
C ILE A 88 1.19 22.58 -1.05
N MET A 89 1.44 23.82 -0.62
CA MET A 89 2.46 24.17 0.37
C MET A 89 1.83 24.33 1.75
N LEU A 90 2.22 23.48 2.69
CA LEU A 90 1.79 23.52 4.09
C LEU A 90 2.74 24.39 4.90
N GLN A 91 2.24 25.46 5.52
CA GLN A 91 3.04 26.29 6.40
C GLN A 91 3.40 25.52 7.67
N ARG A 92 4.68 25.33 7.91
CA ARG A 92 5.20 24.57 9.04
C ARG A 92 6.58 25.09 9.43
N TYR A 93 6.71 25.43 10.71
CA TYR A 93 8.01 25.78 11.30
C TYR A 93 8.76 24.53 11.74
N GLU A 94 10.10 24.61 11.73
CA GLU A 94 10.96 23.49 12.13
C GLU A 94 10.65 23.05 13.57
N GLY A 95 10.52 21.74 13.79
CA GLY A 95 10.16 21.15 15.09
C GLY A 95 8.68 21.23 15.47
N MET A 96 7.83 21.94 14.72
CA MET A 96 6.38 21.98 14.95
C MET A 96 5.66 20.82 14.24
N ASP A 97 4.54 20.39 14.81
CA ASP A 97 3.54 19.55 14.14
C ASP A 97 2.52 20.42 13.38
N TYR A 98 1.79 19.83 12.43
CA TYR A 98 0.69 20.52 11.74
C TYR A 98 -0.50 20.73 12.70
N GLY A 99 -1.23 21.85 12.55
CA GLY A 99 -2.44 22.13 13.31
C GLY A 99 -3.66 21.32 12.82
N ASP A 100 -4.64 21.11 13.69
CA ASP A 100 -5.87 20.35 13.34
C ASP A 100 -6.66 21.04 12.23
N ASP A 101 -6.86 22.35 12.34
CA ASP A 101 -7.57 23.16 11.33
C ASP A 101 -6.83 23.14 9.99
N GLN A 102 -5.48 23.19 10.02
CA GLN A 102 -4.63 23.05 8.84
C GLN A 102 -4.77 21.69 8.16
N LEU A 103 -4.82 20.59 8.92
CA LEU A 103 -5.03 19.25 8.36
C LEU A 103 -6.46 19.03 7.87
N SER A 104 -7.45 19.64 8.52
CA SER A 104 -8.85 19.66 8.07
C SER A 104 -8.98 20.38 6.73
N ALA A 105 -8.43 21.60 6.63
CA ALA A 105 -8.37 22.40 5.40
C ALA A 105 -7.65 21.65 4.27
N LEU A 106 -6.49 21.06 4.55
CA LEU A 106 -5.76 20.21 3.60
C LEU A 106 -6.61 19.04 3.09
N SER A 107 -7.29 18.32 4.00
CA SER A 107 -8.12 17.17 3.64
C SER A 107 -9.27 17.56 2.72
N GLN A 108 -9.93 18.69 3.00
CA GLN A 108 -11.04 19.18 2.16
C GLN A 108 -10.53 19.65 0.79
N LEU A 109 -9.41 20.38 0.75
CA LEU A 109 -8.78 20.85 -0.48
C LEU A 109 -8.34 19.68 -1.39
N ILE A 110 -7.71 18.65 -0.81
CA ILE A 110 -7.31 17.43 -1.53
C ILE A 110 -8.53 16.74 -2.13
N ALA A 111 -9.59 16.51 -1.34
CA ALA A 111 -10.80 15.87 -1.83
C ALA A 111 -11.43 16.65 -3.00
N GLY A 112 -11.49 17.97 -2.89
CA GLY A 112 -11.96 18.85 -3.97
C GLY A 112 -11.09 18.79 -5.23
N ALA A 113 -9.76 18.86 -5.08
CA ALA A 113 -8.82 18.82 -6.21
C ALA A 113 -8.82 17.44 -6.90
N MET A 114 -8.87 16.34 -6.15
CA MET A 114 -9.00 14.99 -6.70
C MET A 114 -10.29 14.82 -7.49
N ALA A 115 -11.42 15.32 -6.96
CA ALA A 115 -12.71 15.29 -7.66
C ALA A 115 -12.71 16.13 -8.95
N ARG A 116 -12.12 17.34 -8.94
CA ARG A 116 -12.02 18.21 -10.12
C ARG A 116 -11.19 17.59 -11.25
N HIS A 117 -10.07 16.93 -10.90
CA HIS A 117 -9.09 16.40 -11.88
C HIS A 117 -9.21 14.90 -12.14
N GLY A 118 -10.17 14.21 -11.50
CA GLY A 118 -10.39 12.77 -11.67
C GLY A 118 -9.22 11.90 -11.18
N LEU A 119 -8.57 12.31 -10.09
CA LEU A 119 -7.37 11.66 -9.54
C LEU A 119 -7.72 10.62 -8.47
N GLY A 120 -6.97 9.52 -8.42
CA GLY A 120 -7.00 8.54 -7.33
C GLY A 120 -6.02 8.88 -6.20
N ASP A 121 -6.09 8.16 -5.08
CA ASP A 121 -5.16 8.36 -3.95
C ASP A 121 -3.68 8.04 -4.32
N ASP A 122 -3.43 7.29 -5.39
CA ASP A 122 -2.10 7.04 -5.96
C ASP A 122 -1.45 8.28 -6.58
N ALA A 123 -2.25 9.31 -6.86
CA ALA A 123 -1.82 10.62 -7.35
C ALA A 123 -1.30 11.54 -6.22
N LEU A 124 -1.43 11.14 -4.95
CA LEU A 124 -0.92 11.88 -3.78
C LEU A 124 0.56 11.56 -3.53
N VAL A 125 1.41 12.58 -3.66
CA VAL A 125 2.86 12.39 -3.67
C VAL A 125 3.61 13.48 -2.90
N ARG A 126 4.84 13.16 -2.48
CA ARG A 126 5.86 14.12 -2.04
C ARG A 126 7.11 13.99 -2.90
N LEU A 127 7.88 15.08 -3.02
CA LEU A 127 9.20 15.07 -3.66
C LEU A 127 10.27 14.78 -2.61
N LEU A 128 10.83 13.56 -2.62
CA LEU A 128 11.83 13.12 -1.66
C LEU A 128 13.19 12.88 -2.33
N PRO A 129 14.32 13.15 -1.66
CA PRO A 129 15.65 12.89 -2.20
C PRO A 129 15.91 11.38 -2.30
N GLY A 130 16.21 10.89 -3.50
CA GLY A 130 16.65 9.51 -3.72
C GLY A 130 18.14 9.30 -3.37
N ALA A 131 18.62 8.07 -3.48
CA ALA A 131 19.98 7.63 -3.10
C ALA A 131 21.17 8.35 -3.78
N LYS A 132 20.93 9.31 -4.67
CA LYS A 132 21.94 10.19 -5.31
C LYS A 132 21.62 11.68 -5.14
N GLY A 133 20.86 12.05 -4.11
CA GLY A 133 20.43 13.43 -3.81
C GLY A 133 19.42 14.05 -4.78
N LYS A 134 19.02 13.33 -5.85
CA LYS A 134 18.02 13.83 -6.81
C LYS A 134 16.62 13.60 -6.28
N LEU A 135 15.77 14.64 -6.32
CA LEU A 135 14.36 14.55 -5.99
C LEU A 135 13.64 13.51 -6.86
N ARG A 136 12.74 12.75 -6.24
CA ARG A 136 11.92 11.71 -6.87
C ARG A 136 10.49 11.83 -6.38
N VAL A 137 9.54 11.74 -7.31
CA VAL A 137 8.11 11.60 -7.00
C VAL A 137 7.92 10.30 -6.23
N THR A 138 7.44 10.42 -5.00
CA THR A 138 7.22 9.30 -4.08
C THR A 138 5.77 9.34 -3.60
N PRO A 139 4.98 8.26 -3.77
CA PRO A 139 3.64 8.17 -3.20
C PRO A 139 3.67 8.42 -1.70
N SER A 140 2.81 9.32 -1.23
CA SER A 140 2.76 9.76 0.16
C SER A 140 1.37 10.31 0.45
N LEU A 141 0.71 9.69 1.42
CA LEU A 141 -0.60 10.14 1.88
C LEU A 141 -0.43 11.38 2.77
N PRO A 142 -1.40 12.30 2.79
CA PRO A 142 -1.42 13.42 3.72
C PRO A 142 -1.48 12.92 5.19
N PRO A 143 -0.98 13.71 6.15
CA PRO A 143 -1.23 13.44 7.57
C PRO A 143 -2.74 13.48 7.86
N ALA A 144 -3.23 12.55 8.68
CA ALA A 144 -4.66 12.47 9.00
C ALA A 144 -5.13 13.69 9.82
N PRO A 145 -6.27 14.32 9.47
CA PRO A 145 -6.89 15.34 10.32
C PRO A 145 -7.42 14.73 11.63
N GLY A 146 -7.71 15.60 12.60
CA GLY A 146 -8.52 15.23 13.76
C GLY A 146 -9.93 14.80 13.36
N VAL A 147 -10.50 13.87 14.11
CA VAL A 147 -11.89 13.41 13.94
C VAL A 147 -12.82 14.49 14.49
N VAL A 148 -13.51 15.21 13.62
CA VAL A 148 -14.60 16.10 14.01
C VAL A 148 -15.80 15.24 14.43
N ALA A 149 -16.19 15.31 15.70
CA ALA A 149 -17.40 14.64 16.18
C ALA A 149 -18.66 15.38 15.71
N GLU A 150 -19.67 14.65 15.24
CA GLU A 150 -20.99 15.25 15.01
C GLU A 150 -21.56 15.75 16.35
N GLY A 151 -21.72 17.08 16.48
CA GLY A 151 -22.45 17.69 17.60
C GLY A 151 -21.64 18.46 18.65
N GLY A 152 -20.34 18.74 18.46
CA GLY A 152 -19.64 19.67 19.34
C GLY A 152 -18.16 19.90 19.03
N LEU A 153 -17.65 21.05 19.52
CA LEU A 153 -16.20 21.28 19.59
C LEU A 153 -15.51 20.15 20.36
N LEU A 154 -14.43 19.62 19.79
CA LEU A 154 -13.48 18.75 20.47
C LEU A 154 -13.03 19.44 21.78
N GLY A 155 -13.43 18.88 22.93
CA GLY A 155 -13.18 19.46 24.27
C GLY A 155 -14.42 19.96 25.05
N ALA A 156 -15.65 19.80 24.53
CA ALA A 156 -16.86 20.32 25.19
C ALA A 156 -17.36 19.53 26.44
N VAL A 157 -16.81 18.35 26.75
CA VAL A 157 -17.16 17.58 27.96
C VAL A 157 -16.06 17.75 29.02
N PRO A 158 -16.36 18.19 30.26
CA PRO A 158 -15.37 18.27 31.32
C PRO A 158 -14.81 16.89 31.64
N MET A 159 -13.51 16.70 31.40
CA MET A 159 -12.80 15.46 31.65
C MET A 159 -12.62 15.23 33.16
N SER A 160 -12.87 14.01 33.65
CA SER A 160 -12.59 13.69 35.05
C SER A 160 -11.08 13.69 35.34
N PRO A 161 -10.63 13.88 36.60
CA PRO A 161 -9.21 13.79 36.95
C PRO A 161 -8.58 12.43 36.59
N GLU A 162 -9.38 11.35 36.64
CA GLU A 162 -8.96 10.00 36.28
C GLU A 162 -8.81 9.83 34.76
N GLN A 163 -9.72 10.40 33.97
CA GLN A 163 -9.60 10.44 32.51
C GLN A 163 -8.42 11.31 32.05
N ALA A 164 -8.15 12.41 32.75
CA ALA A 164 -6.98 13.26 32.48
C ALA A 164 -5.67 12.53 32.81
N LEU A 165 -5.64 11.74 33.88
CA LEU A 165 -4.51 10.86 34.20
C LEU A 165 -4.37 9.73 33.17
N TRP A 166 -5.47 9.12 32.72
CA TRP A 166 -5.46 8.13 31.64
C TRP A 166 -4.85 8.71 30.36
N LEU A 167 -5.30 9.90 29.93
CA LEU A 167 -4.80 10.55 28.72
C LEU A 167 -3.31 10.88 28.81
N PHE A 168 -2.87 11.37 29.97
CA PHE A 168 -1.46 11.64 30.25
C PHE A 168 -0.60 10.36 30.14
N LEU A 169 -1.02 9.27 30.80
CA LEU A 169 -0.32 7.98 30.74
C LEU A 169 -0.38 7.34 29.34
N TYR A 170 -1.45 7.55 28.58
CA TYR A 170 -1.55 7.10 27.20
C TYR A 170 -0.59 7.89 26.30
N GLY A 171 -0.38 9.19 26.59
CA GLY A 171 0.69 10.00 26.01
C GLY A 171 2.09 9.44 26.29
N GLU A 172 2.38 9.05 27.53
CA GLU A 172 3.63 8.34 27.87
C GLU A 172 3.77 7.01 27.12
N THR A 173 2.68 6.29 26.91
CA THR A 173 2.65 5.00 26.21
C THR A 173 3.13 5.12 24.75
N TYR A 174 2.93 6.28 24.12
CA TYR A 174 3.35 6.53 22.73
C TYR A 174 4.84 6.86 22.58
N LYS A 175 5.42 7.62 23.52
CA LYS A 175 6.81 8.14 23.43
C LYS A 175 7.90 7.11 23.10
N PRO A 176 7.90 5.86 23.62
CA PRO A 176 9.03 4.95 23.45
C PRO A 176 9.28 4.50 22.01
N ARG A 177 8.25 4.51 21.15
CA ARG A 177 8.28 3.91 19.79
C ARG A 177 7.29 4.53 18.78
N GLY A 178 6.18 5.12 19.22
CA GLY A 178 5.14 5.68 18.34
C GLY A 178 5.24 7.18 18.04
N GLY A 179 6.02 7.92 18.83
CA GLY A 179 6.16 9.38 18.70
C GLY A 179 5.22 10.14 19.65
N ALA A 180 4.66 11.26 19.18
CA ALA A 180 3.68 12.04 19.94
C ALA A 180 2.28 11.45 19.82
N LEU A 181 1.51 11.43 20.91
CA LEU A 181 0.11 11.04 20.89
C LEU A 181 -0.75 12.14 20.25
N LYS A 182 -1.51 11.78 19.21
CA LYS A 182 -2.52 12.63 18.55
C LYS A 182 -3.91 12.05 18.82
N ILE A 183 -4.40 12.21 20.06
CA ILE A 183 -5.60 11.51 20.55
C ILE A 183 -6.88 11.84 19.77
N ASN A 184 -6.92 12.98 19.10
CA ASN A 184 -7.99 13.39 18.20
C ASN A 184 -8.03 12.62 16.87
N GLN A 185 -6.98 11.88 16.49
CA GLN A 185 -6.92 11.11 15.25
C GLN A 185 -7.55 9.71 15.40
N ALA A 186 -8.11 9.21 14.30
CA ALA A 186 -8.83 7.93 14.24
C ALA A 186 -8.00 6.70 14.68
N MET A 187 -6.70 6.63 14.34
CA MET A 187 -5.85 5.50 14.70
C MET A 187 -5.61 5.41 16.22
N PRO A 188 -5.18 6.48 16.93
CA PRO A 188 -5.09 6.47 18.40
C PRO A 188 -6.41 6.20 19.13
N LEU A 189 -7.55 6.71 18.64
CA LEU A 189 -8.88 6.40 19.17
C LEU A 189 -9.21 4.91 19.02
N HIS A 190 -8.96 4.34 17.84
CA HIS A 190 -9.16 2.92 17.57
C HIS A 190 -8.27 2.04 18.47
N ALA A 191 -6.97 2.36 18.58
CA ALA A 191 -6.05 1.60 19.42
C ALA A 191 -6.43 1.63 20.91
N ALA A 192 -6.93 2.76 21.42
CA ALA A 192 -7.44 2.90 22.78
C ALA A 192 -8.72 2.06 22.98
N LYS A 193 -9.69 2.20 22.08
CA LYS A 193 -10.98 1.50 22.10
C LYS A 193 -10.83 -0.03 22.11
N PHE A 194 -9.93 -0.55 21.26
CA PHE A 194 -9.71 -1.98 21.07
C PHE A 194 -8.51 -2.53 21.87
N LYS A 195 -7.90 -1.72 22.75
CA LYS A 195 -6.81 -2.10 23.66
C LYS A 195 -5.63 -2.77 22.95
N LEU A 196 -5.16 -2.19 21.84
CA LEU A 196 -4.08 -2.76 21.01
C LEU A 196 -2.67 -2.64 21.63
N GLY A 197 -2.57 -2.05 22.82
CA GLY A 197 -1.32 -1.77 23.52
C GLY A 197 -0.59 -0.54 22.98
N ALA A 198 0.70 -0.45 23.28
CA ALA A 198 1.58 0.61 22.82
C ALA A 198 1.88 0.50 21.32
N PRO A 199 2.04 1.63 20.61
CA PRO A 199 2.58 1.63 19.26
C PRO A 199 4.03 1.11 19.29
N VAL A 200 4.37 0.16 18.43
CA VAL A 200 5.72 -0.42 18.32
C VAL A 200 6.49 0.04 17.08
N GLY A 201 5.88 0.94 16.30
CA GLY A 201 6.52 1.74 15.25
C GLY A 201 5.88 3.13 15.13
N PRO A 202 6.52 4.06 14.39
CA PRO A 202 6.02 5.40 14.20
C PRO A 202 4.73 5.43 13.37
N ASN A 203 3.96 6.50 13.52
CA ASN A 203 2.90 6.90 12.60
C ASN A 203 3.33 8.20 11.91
N ASP A 204 4.00 8.06 10.76
CA ASP A 204 4.41 9.19 9.93
C ASP A 204 3.80 9.10 8.52
N ALA A 205 3.75 10.23 7.81
CA ALA A 205 3.16 10.34 6.47
C ALA A 205 3.91 9.55 5.36
N THR A 206 4.97 8.82 5.71
CA THR A 206 5.72 7.92 4.83
C THR A 206 5.54 6.44 5.17
N THR A 207 4.85 6.13 6.26
CA THR A 207 4.57 4.76 6.71
C THR A 207 3.34 4.21 5.99
N THR A 208 3.51 4.00 4.68
CA THR A 208 2.47 3.44 3.78
C THR A 208 2.84 2.06 3.27
N VAL A 209 1.82 1.26 2.97
CA VAL A 209 1.95 -0.09 2.39
C VAL A 209 1.11 -0.13 1.12
N ALA A 210 1.76 -0.44 -0.01
CA ALA A 210 1.07 -0.64 -1.27
C ALA A 210 0.74 -2.12 -1.47
N VAL A 211 -0.53 -2.44 -1.78
CA VAL A 211 -0.97 -3.80 -2.14
C VAL A 211 -1.90 -3.73 -3.34
N GLU A 212 -1.60 -4.49 -4.39
CA GLU A 212 -2.49 -4.70 -5.55
C GLU A 212 -3.00 -3.42 -6.28
N GLY A 213 -2.34 -2.28 -6.07
CA GLY A 213 -2.70 -0.97 -6.64
C GLY A 213 -3.27 0.01 -5.62
N HIS A 214 -3.65 -0.47 -4.44
CA HIS A 214 -4.15 0.33 -3.32
C HIS A 214 -2.99 0.75 -2.41
N THR A 215 -3.09 1.95 -1.83
CA THR A 215 -2.10 2.47 -0.86
C THR A 215 -2.76 2.65 0.49
N TYR A 216 -2.25 1.93 1.49
CA TYR A 216 -2.74 1.97 2.86
C TYR A 216 -1.81 2.78 3.74
N SER A 217 -2.37 3.65 4.57
CA SER A 217 -1.67 4.22 5.74
C SER A 217 -1.73 3.21 6.87
N VAL A 218 -0.61 2.94 7.55
CA VAL A 218 -0.54 1.88 8.58
C VAL A 218 0.10 2.39 9.88
N GLN A 219 -0.41 1.92 11.02
CA GLN A 219 0.26 2.06 12.31
C GLN A 219 0.34 0.70 13.01
N THR A 220 1.54 0.36 13.49
CA THR A 220 1.81 -0.93 14.11
C THR A 220 1.78 -0.81 15.65
N PHE A 221 0.91 -1.59 16.29
CA PHE A 221 0.75 -1.69 17.73
C PHE A 221 1.21 -3.05 18.26
N ALA A 222 1.16 -3.24 19.58
CA ALA A 222 1.70 -4.41 20.25
C ALA A 222 0.95 -5.73 19.94
N THR A 223 -0.33 -5.70 19.59
CA THR A 223 -1.11 -6.91 19.22
C THR A 223 -1.50 -6.98 17.75
N ASP A 224 -1.49 -5.85 17.03
CA ASP A 224 -2.07 -5.74 15.69
C ASP A 224 -1.43 -4.59 14.89
N LEU A 225 -1.62 -4.61 13.57
CA LEU A 225 -1.42 -3.45 12.70
C LEU A 225 -2.80 -2.96 12.27
N ILE A 226 -3.08 -1.68 12.52
CA ILE A 226 -4.29 -1.03 12.00
C ILE A 226 -3.96 -0.16 10.79
N PHE A 227 -4.92 -0.05 9.88
CA PHE A 227 -4.73 0.62 8.60
C PHE A 227 -6.00 1.30 8.10
N TYR A 228 -5.85 2.27 7.19
CA TYR A 228 -6.92 2.76 6.33
C TYR A 228 -6.40 2.97 4.92
N GLU A 229 -7.30 2.97 3.94
CA GLU A 229 -6.96 3.16 2.53
C GLU A 229 -6.99 4.64 2.16
N GLY A 230 -5.97 5.11 1.43
CA GLY A 230 -5.95 6.44 0.85
C GLY A 230 -6.23 7.55 1.86
N THR A 231 -7.24 8.36 1.56
CA THR A 231 -7.72 9.46 2.42
C THR A 231 -8.93 9.07 3.31
N GLN A 232 -9.24 7.78 3.47
CA GLN A 232 -10.37 7.31 4.29
C GLN A 232 -10.05 7.24 5.79
N TYR A 233 -9.60 8.32 6.41
CA TYR A 233 -8.99 8.33 7.76
C TYR A 233 -9.84 7.67 8.86
N ALA A 234 -11.17 7.76 8.80
CA ALA A 234 -12.07 7.18 9.80
C ALA A 234 -12.36 5.67 9.58
N ALA A 235 -12.07 5.13 8.39
CA ALA A 235 -12.33 3.75 8.01
C ALA A 235 -11.20 2.80 8.48
N ILE A 236 -10.89 2.86 9.78
CA ILE A 236 -9.82 2.06 10.38
C ILE A 236 -10.19 0.58 10.38
N GLN A 237 -9.32 -0.23 9.78
CA GLN A 237 -9.39 -1.68 9.72
C GLN A 237 -8.24 -2.32 10.52
N SER A 238 -8.51 -3.51 11.05
CA SER A 238 -7.54 -4.37 11.73
C SER A 238 -6.92 -5.34 10.72
N MET A 239 -5.60 -5.54 10.76
CA MET A 239 -4.92 -6.59 10.00
C MET A 239 -5.32 -7.98 10.52
N ASN A 240 -5.40 -8.16 11.83
CA ASN A 240 -5.82 -9.44 12.42
C ASN A 240 -7.21 -9.87 11.91
N ALA A 241 -8.15 -8.94 11.76
CA ALA A 241 -9.49 -9.19 11.20
C ALA A 241 -9.50 -9.55 9.69
N GLN A 242 -8.36 -9.47 8.99
CA GLN A 242 -8.21 -9.93 7.60
C GLN A 242 -7.76 -11.40 7.51
N PHE A 243 -7.40 -12.04 8.63
CA PHE A 243 -7.09 -13.46 8.63
C PHE A 243 -8.36 -14.30 8.77
N ASP A 244 -8.35 -15.47 8.13
CA ASP A 244 -9.22 -16.55 8.55
C ASP A 244 -8.65 -17.17 9.83
N ASP A 245 -9.42 -17.12 10.92
CA ASP A 245 -9.05 -17.71 12.21
C ASP A 245 -9.17 -19.23 12.20
N ALA A 246 -9.96 -19.82 11.29
CA ALA A 246 -9.99 -21.26 11.05
C ALA A 246 -8.76 -21.73 10.24
N ALA A 247 -8.13 -20.84 9.48
CA ALA A 247 -6.88 -21.12 8.78
C ALA A 247 -5.69 -21.07 9.76
N ALA A 248 -5.20 -22.24 10.14
CA ALA A 248 -4.03 -22.39 11.01
C ALA A 248 -2.72 -21.83 10.39
N GLU A 249 -2.69 -21.64 9.07
CA GLU A 249 -1.54 -21.18 8.27
C GLU A 249 -1.50 -19.66 8.07
N ILE A 250 -0.30 -19.11 7.86
CA ILE A 250 -0.13 -17.71 7.43
C ILE A 250 -0.39 -17.63 5.91
N PRO A 251 -1.28 -16.74 5.41
CA PRO A 251 -1.57 -16.64 3.98
C PRO A 251 -0.32 -16.43 3.12
N ALA A 252 -0.24 -17.12 1.98
CA ALA A 252 0.93 -17.05 1.10
C ALA A 252 1.04 -15.74 0.29
N LYS A 253 -0.07 -14.98 0.14
CA LYS A 253 -0.16 -13.73 -0.62
C LYS A 253 -1.40 -12.91 -0.20
N GLY A 254 -1.57 -11.73 -0.80
CA GLY A 254 -2.70 -10.82 -0.58
C GLY A 254 -2.49 -9.84 0.59
N THR A 255 -3.47 -8.96 0.82
CA THR A 255 -3.37 -7.83 1.76
C THR A 255 -2.97 -8.24 3.17
N ALA A 256 -3.60 -9.26 3.76
CA ALA A 256 -3.26 -9.74 5.10
C ALA A 256 -1.79 -10.20 5.22
N ARG A 257 -1.24 -10.85 4.17
CA ARG A 257 0.18 -11.25 4.12
C ARG A 257 1.10 -10.03 4.05
N THR A 258 0.84 -9.09 3.15
CA THR A 258 1.70 -7.91 2.95
C THR A 258 1.68 -6.98 4.16
N LEU A 259 0.52 -6.83 4.83
CA LEU A 259 0.41 -6.08 6.08
C LEU A 259 1.20 -6.75 7.23
N LEU A 260 1.19 -8.09 7.32
CA LEU A 260 1.98 -8.81 8.33
C LEU A 260 3.49 -8.69 8.08
N GLU A 261 3.93 -8.72 6.82
CA GLU A 261 5.34 -8.44 6.47
C GLU A 261 5.72 -6.99 6.83
N ALA A 262 4.83 -6.03 6.56
CA ALA A 262 5.04 -4.63 6.91
C ALA A 262 5.13 -4.42 8.43
N SER A 263 4.23 -5.02 9.23
CA SER A 263 4.23 -4.88 10.68
C SER A 263 5.52 -5.37 11.32
N TYR A 264 6.03 -6.54 10.89
CA TYR A 264 7.32 -7.07 11.32
C TYR A 264 8.47 -6.13 10.92
N LYS A 265 8.51 -5.70 9.66
CA LYS A 265 9.56 -4.79 9.15
C LYS A 265 9.58 -3.46 9.91
N ILE A 266 8.43 -2.88 10.21
CA ILE A 266 8.28 -1.61 10.96
C ILE A 266 8.76 -1.78 12.40
N ALA A 267 8.28 -2.81 13.11
CA ALA A 267 8.61 -3.05 14.51
C ALA A 267 10.08 -3.44 14.72
N ILE A 268 10.62 -4.30 13.85
CA ILE A 268 12.05 -4.68 13.85
C ILE A 268 12.92 -3.45 13.55
N SER A 269 12.60 -2.66 12.51
CA SER A 269 13.39 -1.45 12.18
C SER A 269 13.35 -0.40 13.29
N THR A 270 12.22 -0.25 13.98
CA THR A 270 12.09 0.66 15.14
C THR A 270 12.92 0.17 16.33
N THR A 271 12.95 -1.14 16.56
CA THR A 271 13.77 -1.75 17.62
C THR A 271 15.27 -1.64 17.31
N GLU A 272 15.67 -1.92 16.08
CA GLU A 272 17.05 -1.79 15.57
C GLU A 272 17.59 -0.37 15.75
N LYS A 273 16.84 0.67 15.32
CA LYS A 273 17.23 2.07 15.47
C LYS A 273 17.50 2.48 16.92
N ARG A 274 16.82 1.85 17.88
CA ARG A 274 16.91 2.17 19.31
C ARG A 274 17.94 1.35 20.08
N THR A 275 18.23 0.12 19.63
CA THR A 275 19.08 -0.85 20.34
C THR A 275 20.43 -1.10 19.67
N GLY A 276 20.53 -0.87 18.35
CA GLY A 276 21.70 -1.18 17.53
C GLY A 276 22.01 -2.68 17.39
N ALA A 277 21.15 -3.57 17.88
CA ALA A 277 21.52 -4.94 18.24
C ALA A 277 21.06 -6.03 17.25
N LEU A 278 20.67 -5.68 16.02
CA LEU A 278 20.10 -6.63 15.05
C LEU A 278 20.96 -6.78 13.78
N THR A 279 21.27 -8.03 13.44
CA THR A 279 22.13 -8.37 12.31
C THR A 279 21.55 -9.43 11.36
N HIS A 280 20.52 -10.20 11.74
CA HIS A 280 20.23 -11.49 11.08
C HIS A 280 18.73 -11.82 10.91
N THR A 281 18.12 -11.28 9.85
CA THR A 281 16.84 -11.72 9.21
C THR A 281 15.55 -11.00 9.65
N LYS A 282 15.40 -9.75 9.17
CA LYS A 282 14.22 -8.87 9.36
C LYS A 282 12.94 -9.29 8.61
N VAL A 283 12.69 -10.58 8.40
CA VAL A 283 11.70 -11.09 7.43
C VAL A 283 10.74 -12.09 8.06
N LEU A 284 9.45 -11.94 7.77
CA LEU A 284 8.40 -12.88 8.15
C LEU A 284 8.58 -14.25 7.45
N ARG A 285 8.82 -15.27 8.26
CA ARG A 285 8.99 -16.67 7.86
C ARG A 285 7.72 -17.49 8.15
N PRO A 286 6.84 -17.74 7.16
CA PRO A 286 5.60 -18.49 7.39
C PRO A 286 5.85 -19.97 7.75
N ASP A 287 7.05 -20.47 7.44
CA ASP A 287 7.56 -21.79 7.81
C ASP A 287 7.96 -21.91 9.30
N TRP A 288 7.99 -20.82 10.06
CA TRP A 288 8.45 -20.83 11.45
C TRP A 288 7.31 -20.93 12.46
N ARG A 289 7.44 -21.88 13.39
CA ARG A 289 6.46 -22.16 14.46
C ARG A 289 6.13 -20.92 15.29
N PHE A 290 7.12 -20.10 15.63
CA PHE A 290 6.92 -18.84 16.37
C PHE A 290 6.02 -17.85 15.65
N HIS A 291 6.20 -17.65 14.35
CA HIS A 291 5.35 -16.74 13.58
C HIS A 291 3.92 -17.27 13.46
N LEU A 292 3.76 -18.60 13.35
CA LEU A 292 2.46 -19.27 13.33
C LEU A 292 1.71 -19.10 14.66
N VAL A 293 2.41 -19.31 15.79
CA VAL A 293 1.85 -19.12 17.13
C VAL A 293 1.58 -17.63 17.41
N ALA A 294 2.42 -16.72 16.92
CA ALA A 294 2.20 -15.29 17.03
C ALA A 294 0.96 -14.82 16.24
N LYS A 295 0.75 -15.29 15.00
CA LYS A 295 -0.48 -15.01 14.22
C LYS A 295 -1.71 -15.54 14.95
N ASN A 296 -1.72 -16.84 15.30
CA ASN A 296 -2.91 -17.50 15.86
C ASN A 296 -3.20 -17.09 17.32
N GLY A 297 -2.20 -16.57 18.04
CA GLY A 297 -2.35 -16.01 19.39
C GLY A 297 -2.50 -14.49 19.44
N HIS A 298 -2.59 -13.81 18.29
CA HIS A 298 -2.58 -12.34 18.14
C HIS A 298 -1.48 -11.65 18.96
N LEU A 299 -0.27 -12.21 18.96
CA LEU A 299 0.87 -11.70 19.74
C LEU A 299 1.52 -10.45 19.11
N GLY A 300 0.94 -9.94 18.02
CA GLY A 300 1.44 -8.80 17.26
C GLY A 300 2.73 -9.10 16.47
N PRO A 301 3.44 -8.04 16.04
CA PRO A 301 4.64 -8.17 15.24
C PRO A 301 5.83 -8.70 16.06
N ALA A 302 6.79 -9.31 15.38
CA ALA A 302 8.09 -9.58 15.98
C ALA A 302 8.83 -8.26 16.29
N LEU A 303 9.43 -8.17 17.47
CA LEU A 303 10.32 -7.08 17.88
C LEU A 303 11.80 -7.46 17.75
N SER A 304 12.10 -8.77 17.73
CA SER A 304 13.43 -9.32 17.47
C SER A 304 13.43 -10.27 16.26
N ASP A 305 14.62 -10.51 15.71
CA ASP A 305 14.87 -11.72 14.91
C ASP A 305 14.70 -12.97 15.80
N ASN A 306 14.61 -14.17 15.20
CA ASN A 306 14.68 -15.44 15.93
C ASN A 306 16.15 -15.88 16.06
N TYR A 307 16.61 -16.17 17.28
CA TYR A 307 17.99 -16.55 17.54
C TYR A 307 18.12 -17.56 18.67
N ILE A 308 19.32 -18.14 18.82
CA ILE A 308 19.64 -19.04 19.92
C ILE A 308 20.17 -18.19 21.09
N PHE A 309 19.42 -18.13 22.18
CA PHE A 309 19.86 -17.59 23.45
C PHE A 309 20.54 -18.69 24.27
N LYS A 310 21.70 -18.37 24.87
CA LYS A 310 22.51 -19.32 25.65
C LYS A 310 22.49 -18.96 27.13
N ALA A 311 21.96 -19.85 27.96
CA ALA A 311 21.87 -19.66 29.41
C ALA A 311 22.22 -20.97 30.14
N ASP A 312 21.34 -21.44 31.04
CA ASP A 312 21.42 -22.75 31.70
C ASP A 312 21.30 -23.91 30.70
N GLN A 313 20.56 -23.68 29.62
CA GLN A 313 20.56 -24.46 28.39
C GLN A 313 20.45 -23.50 27.18
N ASP A 314 20.58 -24.04 25.97
CA ASP A 314 20.32 -23.28 24.73
C ASP A 314 18.79 -23.23 24.47
N TYR A 315 18.27 -22.06 24.14
CA TYR A 315 16.87 -21.81 23.78
C TYR A 315 16.79 -21.17 22.39
N ALA A 316 15.89 -21.64 21.53
CA ALA A 316 15.37 -20.80 20.44
C ALA A 316 14.47 -19.72 21.06
N PHE A 317 14.60 -18.48 20.61
CA PHE A 317 14.05 -17.32 21.31
C PHE A 317 13.65 -16.20 20.33
N GLN A 318 12.45 -15.66 20.49
CA GLN A 318 11.98 -14.50 19.72
C GLN A 318 10.95 -13.67 20.51
N ILE A 319 11.13 -12.35 20.49
CA ILE A 319 10.27 -11.39 21.18
C ILE A 319 9.20 -10.87 20.21
N PHE A 320 7.94 -10.86 20.64
CA PHE A 320 6.80 -10.25 19.95
C PHE A 320 6.22 -9.12 20.78
N GLY A 321 5.25 -8.38 20.23
CA GLY A 321 4.61 -7.27 20.92
C GLY A 321 3.88 -7.71 22.20
N ALA A 322 3.11 -8.78 22.19
CA ALA A 322 2.34 -9.22 23.37
C ALA A 322 3.07 -10.19 24.31
N ASP A 323 4.18 -10.80 23.87
CA ASP A 323 4.85 -11.88 24.61
C ASP A 323 6.24 -12.21 24.03
N THR A 324 7.04 -12.96 24.79
CA THR A 324 8.26 -13.61 24.28
C THR A 324 7.98 -15.10 24.07
N LEU A 325 8.26 -15.61 22.87
CA LEU A 325 8.20 -17.03 22.56
C LEU A 325 9.59 -17.66 22.71
N TYR A 326 9.64 -18.85 23.30
CA TYR A 326 10.88 -19.61 23.43
C TYR A 326 10.66 -21.11 23.26
N THR A 327 11.74 -21.85 23.04
CA THR A 327 11.74 -23.31 22.96
C THR A 327 13.09 -23.82 23.45
N PRO A 328 13.14 -24.66 24.50
CA PRO A 328 14.37 -25.35 24.88
C PRO A 328 14.89 -26.17 23.70
N MET A 329 16.18 -26.05 23.34
CA MET A 329 16.74 -26.80 22.20
C MET A 329 16.76 -28.32 22.42
N SER A 330 16.48 -28.76 23.64
CA SER A 330 16.20 -30.13 24.08
C SER A 330 14.82 -30.67 23.67
N ASP A 331 13.84 -29.79 23.39
CA ASP A 331 12.51 -30.13 22.87
C ASP A 331 12.12 -29.19 21.72
N GLN A 332 12.64 -29.49 20.53
CA GLN A 332 12.48 -28.65 19.33
C GLN A 332 11.05 -28.68 18.73
N ALA A 333 10.13 -29.45 19.32
CA ALA A 333 8.71 -29.46 18.92
C ALA A 333 7.86 -28.48 19.74
N GLY A 334 8.35 -28.05 20.91
CA GLY A 334 7.69 -27.10 21.79
C GLY A 334 7.56 -25.69 21.22
N CYS A 335 6.75 -24.85 21.88
CA CYS A 335 6.69 -23.41 21.65
C CYS A 335 6.03 -22.75 22.86
N GLU A 336 6.83 -22.36 23.83
CA GLU A 336 6.36 -21.83 25.11
C GLU A 336 6.23 -20.31 25.11
N ARG A 337 5.33 -19.83 25.97
CA ARG A 337 4.99 -18.41 26.14
C ARG A 337 5.52 -17.90 27.48
N LEU A 338 6.47 -16.96 27.45
CA LEU A 338 7.15 -16.50 28.65
C LEU A 338 6.19 -15.88 29.69
N ASN A 339 5.12 -15.21 29.26
CA ASN A 339 4.11 -14.66 30.19
C ASN A 339 3.16 -15.72 30.80
N LEU A 340 3.20 -16.96 30.33
CA LEU A 340 2.47 -18.12 30.88
C LEU A 340 3.39 -19.08 31.65
N THR A 341 4.71 -18.97 31.50
CA THR A 341 5.71 -19.78 32.21
C THR A 341 5.60 -19.57 33.72
N ASP A 342 5.66 -20.67 34.48
CA ASP A 342 5.75 -20.64 35.94
C ASP A 342 7.01 -19.85 36.38
N PRO A 343 6.91 -18.83 37.25
CA PRO A 343 8.07 -18.12 37.80
C PRO A 343 9.08 -19.03 38.53
N ALA A 344 8.68 -20.25 38.94
CA ALA A 344 9.56 -21.27 39.51
C ALA A 344 10.36 -22.06 38.46
N PHE A 345 10.09 -21.90 37.15
CA PHE A 345 10.87 -22.52 36.07
C PHE A 345 12.33 -22.01 36.11
N PRO A 346 13.35 -22.89 36.17
CA PRO A 346 14.75 -22.48 36.37
C PRO A 346 15.26 -21.43 35.38
N GLY A 347 14.85 -21.52 34.11
CA GLY A 347 15.24 -20.58 33.05
C GLY A 347 14.45 -19.26 33.02
N ALA A 348 13.38 -19.09 33.82
CA ALA A 348 12.46 -17.96 33.68
C ALA A 348 13.16 -16.60 33.85
N ASN A 349 14.01 -16.47 34.87
CA ASN A 349 14.79 -15.25 35.10
C ASN A 349 15.82 -14.97 34.00
N ALA A 350 16.36 -16.00 33.35
CA ALA A 350 17.29 -15.83 32.23
C ALA A 350 16.56 -15.34 30.97
N LEU A 351 15.39 -15.92 30.67
CA LEU A 351 14.53 -15.54 29.54
C LEU A 351 13.95 -14.12 29.69
N TRP A 352 13.54 -13.74 30.90
CA TRP A 352 13.16 -12.36 31.20
C TRP A 352 14.36 -11.41 31.13
N GLY A 353 15.51 -11.78 31.71
CA GLY A 353 16.76 -11.00 31.60
C GLY A 353 17.15 -10.72 30.15
N GLU A 354 17.04 -11.71 29.27
CA GLU A 354 17.31 -11.55 27.84
C GLU A 354 16.27 -10.66 27.14
N THR A 355 14.98 -10.82 27.46
CA THR A 355 13.90 -9.95 26.95
C THR A 355 14.19 -8.48 27.29
N TYR A 356 14.51 -8.21 28.56
CA TYR A 356 14.85 -6.87 29.05
C TYR A 356 16.13 -6.32 28.40
N ARG A 357 17.20 -7.12 28.34
CA ARG A 357 18.48 -6.76 27.71
C ARG A 357 18.28 -6.37 26.24
N PHE A 358 17.54 -7.18 25.49
CA PHE A 358 17.25 -6.92 24.08
C PHE A 358 16.45 -5.64 23.89
N MET A 359 15.51 -5.34 24.79
CA MET A 359 14.68 -4.14 24.76
C MET A 359 15.40 -2.87 25.28
N GLY A 360 16.65 -3.00 25.74
CA GLY A 360 17.44 -1.90 26.29
C GLY A 360 16.99 -1.42 27.67
N VAL A 361 16.41 -2.31 28.47
CA VAL A 361 15.88 -2.02 29.81
C VAL A 361 16.65 -2.83 30.86
N PRO A 362 17.08 -2.26 32.00
CA PRO A 362 17.73 -3.02 33.07
C PRO A 362 16.74 -4.00 33.72
N PHE A 363 17.17 -5.25 33.91
CA PHE A 363 16.37 -6.30 34.55
C PHE A 363 16.63 -6.39 36.05
N ASP A 364 15.57 -6.51 36.83
CA ASP A 364 15.59 -6.93 38.24
C ASP A 364 14.39 -7.83 38.52
N ALA A 365 14.64 -9.12 38.75
CA ALA A 365 13.62 -10.10 39.09
C ALA A 365 12.90 -9.81 40.42
N ASN A 366 13.53 -9.06 41.32
CA ASN A 366 12.94 -8.71 42.60
C ASN A 366 12.04 -7.47 42.55
N SER A 367 12.15 -6.65 41.50
CA SER A 367 11.41 -5.42 41.31
C SER A 367 9.90 -5.63 41.46
N PRO A 368 9.21 -4.85 42.32
CA PRO A 368 7.75 -4.87 42.41
C PRO A 368 7.06 -4.58 41.07
N TRP A 369 7.69 -3.77 40.21
CA TRP A 369 7.19 -3.45 38.87
C TRP A 369 7.22 -4.65 37.94
N HIS A 370 8.34 -5.40 37.93
CA HIS A 370 8.46 -6.64 37.17
C HIS A 370 7.43 -7.67 37.63
N LYS A 371 7.34 -7.91 38.94
CA LYS A 371 6.37 -8.84 39.54
C LYS A 371 4.93 -8.47 39.17
N LYS A 372 4.57 -7.19 39.24
CA LYS A 372 3.22 -6.72 38.87
C LYS A 372 2.94 -6.86 37.37
N ALA A 373 3.94 -6.59 36.51
CA ALA A 373 3.79 -6.76 35.07
C ALA A 373 3.60 -8.22 34.65
N VAL A 374 4.33 -9.15 35.27
CA VAL A 374 4.18 -10.60 35.04
C VAL A 374 2.83 -11.10 35.57
N GLU A 375 2.42 -10.70 36.77
CA GLU A 375 1.09 -11.00 37.34
C GLU A 375 -0.04 -10.56 36.39
N CYS A 376 0.07 -9.34 35.84
CA CYS A 376 -0.91 -8.78 34.92
C CYS A 376 -0.73 -9.17 33.44
N ARG A 377 0.33 -9.93 33.10
CA ARG A 377 0.70 -10.39 31.74
C ARG A 377 0.72 -9.29 30.67
N ILE A 378 1.27 -8.11 30.99
CA ILE A 378 1.21 -6.91 30.13
C ILE A 378 2.28 -6.83 29.03
N GLY A 379 2.77 -7.99 28.56
CA GLY A 379 3.74 -8.09 27.47
C GLY A 379 5.19 -7.86 27.89
N VAL A 380 5.91 -7.02 27.17
CA VAL A 380 7.37 -6.79 27.32
C VAL A 380 7.69 -5.32 27.63
N PRO A 381 8.77 -5.02 28.37
CA PRO A 381 9.04 -3.66 28.83
C PRO A 381 9.55 -2.76 27.69
N LEU A 382 9.03 -1.53 27.62
CA LEU A 382 9.47 -0.49 26.69
C LEU A 382 10.33 0.59 27.33
N THR A 383 10.31 0.71 28.65
CA THR A 383 11.13 1.65 29.44
C THR A 383 11.62 1.02 30.75
N ALA A 384 12.66 1.62 31.33
CA ALA A 384 12.88 1.53 32.78
C ALA A 384 11.76 2.27 33.54
N THR A 385 11.68 2.12 34.86
CA THR A 385 10.83 2.98 35.70
C THR A 385 11.42 4.40 35.75
N TYR A 386 10.58 5.41 35.54
CA TYR A 386 10.94 6.83 35.64
C TYR A 386 9.86 7.64 36.35
N THR A 387 10.18 8.85 36.79
CA THR A 387 9.24 9.74 37.49
C THR A 387 8.89 10.95 36.65
N LEU A 388 7.62 11.36 36.67
CA LEU A 388 7.13 12.56 36.00
C LEU A 388 5.98 13.22 36.78
N ALA A 389 5.83 14.53 36.61
CA ALA A 389 4.77 15.30 37.24
C ALA A 389 3.57 15.46 36.30
N ASN A 390 2.36 15.30 36.84
CA ASN A 390 1.10 15.72 36.23
C ASN A 390 0.41 16.69 37.18
N GLY A 391 0.37 17.97 36.81
CA GLY A 391 -0.01 19.05 37.74
C GLY A 391 0.90 19.06 38.98
N ALA A 392 0.29 19.04 40.16
CA ALA A 392 1.00 19.01 41.45
C ALA A 392 1.42 17.60 41.93
N THR A 393 1.07 16.54 41.21
CA THR A 393 1.31 15.15 41.64
C THR A 393 2.44 14.51 40.83
N THR A 394 3.41 13.92 41.52
CA THR A 394 4.46 13.10 40.88
C THR A 394 4.02 11.64 40.83
N TYR A 395 4.20 11.01 39.68
CA TYR A 395 3.97 9.59 39.44
C TYR A 395 5.28 8.91 39.07
N ALA A 396 5.50 7.70 39.58
CA ALA A 396 6.43 6.75 38.97
C ALA A 396 5.68 5.99 37.87
N VAL A 397 6.32 5.75 36.73
CA VAL A 397 5.72 5.12 35.55
C VAL A 397 6.70 4.14 34.91
N GLN A 398 6.17 3.05 34.37
CA GLN A 398 6.89 2.15 33.46
C GLN A 398 5.96 1.73 32.32
N VAL A 399 6.39 1.98 31.08
CA VAL A 399 5.63 1.59 29.88
C VAL A 399 5.99 0.16 29.49
N TRP A 400 4.97 -0.66 29.30
CA TRP A 400 5.05 -2.00 28.70
C TRP A 400 4.29 -2.02 27.38
N THR A 401 4.41 -3.10 26.62
CA THR A 401 3.78 -3.17 25.29
C THR A 401 2.26 -3.29 25.34
N LEU A 402 1.64 -3.92 26.34
CA LEU A 402 0.17 -4.03 26.40
C LEU A 402 -0.49 -3.00 27.32
N ASP A 403 0.26 -2.39 28.25
CA ASP A 403 -0.26 -1.44 29.23
C ASP A 403 0.85 -0.56 29.81
N THR A 404 0.47 0.50 30.53
CA THR A 404 1.40 1.35 31.27
C THR A 404 1.14 1.20 32.77
N LEU A 405 2.17 0.81 33.51
CA LEU A 405 2.11 0.78 34.98
C LEU A 405 2.43 2.16 35.54
N TYR A 406 1.72 2.56 36.59
CA TYR A 406 1.98 3.78 37.31
C TYR A 406 1.80 3.60 38.83
N ALA A 407 2.48 4.43 39.62
CA ALA A 407 2.29 4.52 41.06
C ALA A 407 2.26 5.99 41.47
N GLY A 408 1.25 6.37 42.27
CA GLY A 408 1.10 7.72 42.79
C GLY A 408 1.68 7.89 44.19
N PRO A 409 1.27 8.94 44.92
CA PRO A 409 1.69 9.17 46.32
C PRO A 409 1.30 8.06 47.31
N ASP A 410 0.37 7.19 46.94
CA ASP A 410 -0.01 6.00 47.71
C ASP A 410 0.96 4.81 47.56
N GLY A 411 1.93 4.92 46.65
CA GLY A 411 2.94 3.88 46.38
C GLY A 411 2.39 2.60 45.73
N GLN A 412 1.09 2.54 45.40
CA GLN A 412 0.47 1.35 44.81
C GLN A 412 0.69 1.32 43.30
N ILE A 413 1.26 0.23 42.79
CA ILE A 413 1.43 0.00 41.35
C ILE A 413 0.11 -0.44 40.75
N LYS A 414 -0.46 0.42 39.89
CA LYS A 414 -1.73 0.29 39.19
C LYS A 414 -1.51 0.29 37.68
N ARG A 415 -2.51 -0.14 36.91
CA ARG A 415 -2.47 -0.11 35.44
C ARG A 415 -3.25 1.07 34.90
N MET A 416 -2.74 1.69 33.83
CA MET A 416 -3.45 2.70 33.08
C MET A 416 -4.78 2.15 32.54
N SER A 417 -4.83 0.88 32.09
CA SER A 417 -6.08 0.28 31.57
C SER A 417 -7.20 0.06 32.60
N ASP A 418 -6.93 0.24 33.89
CA ASP A 418 -7.94 0.24 34.97
C ASP A 418 -8.59 1.62 35.18
N LEU A 419 -8.05 2.68 34.58
CA LEU A 419 -8.64 4.03 34.59
C LEU A 419 -9.72 4.19 33.50
N PRO A 420 -10.74 5.03 33.71
CA PRO A 420 -11.68 5.40 32.66
C PRO A 420 -10.96 6.14 31.52
N MET A 421 -11.13 5.65 30.29
CA MET A 421 -10.66 6.34 29.10
C MET A 421 -11.49 7.59 28.79
N VAL A 422 -10.96 8.47 27.93
CA VAL A 422 -11.69 9.65 27.45
C VAL A 422 -12.94 9.25 26.65
N THR A 423 -14.00 10.06 26.74
CA THR A 423 -15.33 9.78 26.16
C THR A 423 -15.26 9.54 24.66
N GLU A 424 -14.37 10.25 23.96
CA GLU A 424 -14.11 10.15 22.53
C GLU A 424 -13.59 8.75 22.15
N ALA A 425 -12.60 8.25 22.91
CA ALA A 425 -12.07 6.90 22.73
C ALA A 425 -13.09 5.82 23.14
N GLN A 426 -13.91 6.09 24.16
CA GLN A 426 -14.95 5.17 24.59
C GLN A 426 -16.08 5.03 23.56
N ASN A 427 -16.48 6.13 22.92
CA ASN A 427 -17.55 6.17 21.94
C ASN A 427 -17.07 5.92 20.49
N TRP A 428 -15.76 5.85 20.27
CA TRP A 428 -15.18 5.57 18.97
C TRP A 428 -15.71 4.27 18.34
N ALA A 429 -16.11 4.38 17.08
CA ALA A 429 -16.37 3.27 16.18
C ALA A 429 -15.76 3.61 14.80
N PRO A 430 -15.10 2.66 14.12
CA PRO A 430 -14.60 2.91 12.77
C PRO A 430 -15.77 3.16 11.82
N ALA A 431 -15.61 4.11 10.91
CA ALA A 431 -16.53 4.25 9.79
C ALA A 431 -16.47 2.98 8.93
N ALA A 432 -17.61 2.59 8.32
CA ALA A 432 -17.55 1.61 7.25
C ALA A 432 -16.62 2.14 6.15
N PRO A 433 -15.66 1.34 5.65
CA PRO A 433 -14.88 1.71 4.47
C PRO A 433 -15.86 2.10 3.37
N LYS A 434 -15.77 3.34 2.89
CA LYS A 434 -16.53 3.71 1.71
C LYS A 434 -16.00 2.80 0.60
N PRO A 435 -16.87 2.06 -0.09
CA PRO A 435 -16.49 1.56 -1.39
C PRO A 435 -16.13 2.81 -2.18
N ILE A 436 -14.84 2.98 -2.49
CA ILE A 436 -14.46 3.78 -3.65
C ILE A 436 -15.36 3.23 -4.77
N PRO A 437 -16.08 4.06 -5.54
CA PRO A 437 -16.84 3.54 -6.67
C PRO A 437 -15.85 2.67 -7.44
N PRO A 438 -16.10 1.35 -7.57
CA PRO A 438 -15.12 0.48 -8.19
C PRO A 438 -14.81 1.09 -9.55
N THR A 439 -13.57 1.01 -10.01
CA THR A 439 -13.34 0.99 -11.46
C THR A 439 -14.33 -0.06 -11.98
N PRO A 440 -15.36 0.35 -12.76
CA PRO A 440 -16.74 -0.12 -12.62
C PRO A 440 -16.82 -1.62 -12.49
N PRO A 441 -17.63 -2.14 -11.54
CA PRO A 441 -17.37 -3.44 -10.94
C PRO A 441 -17.28 -4.47 -12.04
N ASN A 442 -16.05 -4.91 -12.32
CA ASN A 442 -15.89 -6.20 -12.96
C ASN A 442 -16.48 -7.16 -11.93
N PRO A 443 -17.63 -7.81 -12.20
CA PRO A 443 -17.97 -8.96 -11.40
C PRO A 443 -16.73 -9.86 -11.41
N LEU A 444 -16.37 -10.42 -10.26
CA LEU A 444 -15.57 -11.65 -10.29
C LEU A 444 -16.22 -12.51 -11.38
N PRO A 445 -15.48 -12.92 -12.43
CA PRO A 445 -16.05 -13.82 -13.41
C PRO A 445 -16.72 -14.94 -12.62
N PRO A 446 -17.95 -15.36 -12.97
CA PRO A 446 -18.48 -16.57 -12.34
C PRO A 446 -17.38 -17.61 -12.41
N VAL A 447 -17.15 -18.32 -11.30
CA VAL A 447 -16.22 -19.45 -11.33
C VAL A 447 -16.84 -20.42 -12.33
N ILE A 448 -16.37 -20.32 -13.58
CA ILE A 448 -16.68 -21.24 -14.65
C ILE A 448 -15.70 -22.38 -14.37
N PRO A 449 -16.11 -23.47 -13.67
CA PRO A 449 -15.31 -24.69 -13.69
C PRO A 449 -15.07 -25.00 -15.17
N PRO A 450 -13.84 -25.37 -15.58
CA PRO A 450 -13.42 -25.37 -16.98
C PRO A 450 -14.43 -26.11 -17.86
N THR A 451 -15.29 -25.35 -18.55
CA THR A 451 -16.44 -25.92 -19.24
C THR A 451 -15.98 -26.58 -20.52
N ASN A 452 -16.00 -27.91 -20.50
CA ASN A 452 -15.82 -28.80 -21.65
C ASN A 452 -14.44 -28.83 -22.33
N ALA A 453 -13.43 -28.13 -21.79
CA ALA A 453 -12.04 -28.49 -22.03
C ALA A 453 -11.65 -29.62 -21.07
N GLY A 454 -11.81 -30.87 -21.51
CA GLY A 454 -11.34 -32.03 -20.75
C GLY A 454 -9.82 -32.01 -20.55
N ALA A 455 -9.31 -32.86 -19.66
CA ALA A 455 -7.87 -32.97 -19.40
C ALA A 455 -7.07 -33.07 -20.72
N PRO A 456 -5.98 -32.30 -20.89
CA PRO A 456 -5.34 -32.08 -22.19
C PRO A 456 -4.87 -33.39 -22.81
N ARG A 457 -5.54 -33.81 -23.89
CA ARG A 457 -5.16 -34.99 -24.67
C ARG A 457 -4.16 -34.57 -25.74
N PRO A 458 -3.01 -35.25 -25.89
CA PRO A 458 -2.06 -34.95 -26.96
C PRO A 458 -2.73 -35.01 -28.34
N ASN A 459 -2.58 -33.93 -29.12
CA ASN A 459 -3.17 -33.74 -30.44
C ASN A 459 -4.70 -33.57 -30.46
N ASP A 460 -5.34 -33.11 -29.38
CA ASP A 460 -6.75 -32.72 -29.46
C ASP A 460 -6.92 -31.51 -30.40
N ILE A 461 -7.67 -31.73 -31.48
CA ILE A 461 -8.00 -30.75 -32.51
C ILE A 461 -8.98 -29.68 -32.02
N ASN A 462 -9.68 -29.93 -30.90
CA ASN A 462 -10.68 -29.03 -30.33
C ASN A 462 -10.13 -27.60 -30.22
N TRP A 463 -10.85 -26.68 -30.83
CA TRP A 463 -10.58 -25.25 -30.72
C TRP A 463 -11.35 -24.70 -29.52
N PRO A 464 -10.74 -23.86 -28.67
CA PRO A 464 -11.48 -23.16 -27.63
C PRO A 464 -12.63 -22.36 -28.27
N PRO A 465 -13.82 -22.29 -27.64
CA PRO A 465 -14.95 -21.59 -28.22
C PRO A 465 -14.61 -20.12 -28.50
N ARG A 466 -15.25 -19.56 -29.54
CA ARG A 466 -15.18 -18.12 -29.80
C ARG A 466 -15.86 -17.35 -28.66
N PRO A 467 -15.36 -16.16 -28.31
CA PRO A 467 -16.07 -15.27 -27.39
C PRO A 467 -17.43 -14.82 -27.95
N ASP A 468 -18.27 -14.29 -27.08
CA ASP A 468 -19.55 -13.62 -27.36
C ASP A 468 -19.38 -12.21 -27.98
N PHE A 469 -18.13 -11.75 -28.12
CA PHE A 469 -17.76 -10.51 -28.79
C PHE A 469 -16.89 -10.76 -30.04
N ASP A 470 -16.82 -9.76 -30.90
CA ASP A 470 -15.99 -9.76 -32.11
C ASP A 470 -14.80 -8.81 -31.95
N PHE A 471 -13.75 -8.98 -32.75
CA PHE A 471 -12.56 -8.13 -32.71
C PHE A 471 -12.80 -6.74 -33.32
N LEU A 472 -12.01 -5.73 -32.91
CA LEU A 472 -12.14 -4.36 -33.40
C LEU A 472 -11.74 -4.27 -34.88
N LYS A 473 -12.72 -4.04 -35.75
CA LYS A 473 -12.53 -3.90 -37.20
C LYS A 473 -12.29 -2.44 -37.59
N ASP A 474 -11.57 -2.23 -38.69
CA ASP A 474 -11.37 -0.89 -39.28
C ASP A 474 -12.62 -0.36 -40.02
N LYS A 475 -13.57 -1.25 -40.34
CA LYS A 475 -14.80 -0.90 -41.07
C LYS A 475 -15.64 0.09 -40.25
N GLY A 476 -15.92 1.27 -40.80
CA GLY A 476 -16.74 2.30 -40.16
C GLY A 476 -16.04 3.09 -39.05
N GLY A 477 -14.70 3.00 -38.96
CA GLY A 477 -13.89 3.73 -37.99
C GLY A 477 -14.04 3.24 -36.55
N SER A 478 -14.56 2.03 -36.30
CA SER A 478 -14.79 1.56 -34.92
C SER A 478 -13.50 1.47 -34.10
N ARG A 479 -12.39 1.04 -34.71
CA ARG A 479 -11.09 0.99 -34.04
C ARG A 479 -10.57 2.38 -33.67
N GLU A 480 -10.70 3.36 -34.57
CA GLU A 480 -10.27 4.74 -34.30
C GLU A 480 -11.14 5.45 -33.26
N LYS A 481 -12.44 5.15 -33.22
CA LYS A 481 -13.34 5.63 -32.16
C LYS A 481 -13.01 5.05 -30.79
N ALA A 482 -12.55 3.79 -30.73
CA ALA A 482 -12.21 3.11 -29.48
C ALA A 482 -10.79 3.42 -28.98
N LEU A 483 -9.83 3.63 -29.88
CA LEU A 483 -8.39 3.72 -29.55
C LEU A 483 -7.77 5.09 -29.88
N GLY A 484 -8.43 5.91 -30.71
CA GLY A 484 -7.89 7.14 -31.28
C GLY A 484 -7.40 6.98 -32.71
N HIS A 485 -7.30 8.10 -33.43
CA HIS A 485 -6.84 8.15 -34.82
C HIS A 485 -5.30 8.15 -34.90
N ILE A 486 -4.75 7.35 -35.82
CA ILE A 486 -3.31 7.31 -36.11
C ILE A 486 -3.06 7.99 -37.45
N GLU A 487 -2.41 9.15 -37.43
CA GLU A 487 -1.75 9.69 -38.62
C GLU A 487 -0.35 9.10 -38.70
N TYR A 488 0.08 8.71 -39.91
CA TYR A 488 1.38 8.08 -40.10
C TYR A 488 1.95 8.28 -41.50
N VAL A 489 3.28 8.19 -41.58
CA VAL A 489 4.00 7.97 -42.84
C VAL A 489 4.62 6.58 -42.85
N ARG A 490 4.70 5.94 -44.02
CA ARG A 490 5.42 4.68 -44.20
C ARG A 490 6.92 4.88 -44.03
N THR A 491 7.60 3.89 -43.47
CA THR A 491 9.07 3.85 -43.40
C THR A 491 9.58 2.68 -44.23
N THR A 492 10.18 1.65 -43.61
CA THR A 492 10.75 0.49 -44.32
C THR A 492 9.90 -0.76 -44.11
N GLY A 493 9.55 -1.44 -45.21
CA GLY A 493 8.69 -2.63 -45.20
C GLY A 493 7.27 -2.34 -44.69
N ASP A 494 6.83 -3.12 -43.71
CA ASP A 494 5.52 -2.94 -43.06
C ASP A 494 5.51 -1.79 -42.04
N ASN A 495 6.68 -1.24 -41.64
CA ASN A 495 6.77 -0.27 -40.56
C ASN A 495 6.24 1.11 -40.95
N ILE A 496 5.76 1.83 -39.93
CA ILE A 496 5.28 3.20 -40.04
C ILE A 496 5.93 4.09 -38.98
N ARG A 497 5.92 5.40 -39.22
CA ARG A 497 6.19 6.42 -38.22
C ARG A 497 4.91 7.22 -37.99
N ILE A 498 4.39 7.15 -36.77
CA ILE A 498 3.25 7.94 -36.32
C ILE A 498 3.65 9.43 -36.36
N THR A 499 2.76 10.29 -36.86
CA THR A 499 3.03 11.72 -37.07
C THR A 499 2.16 12.64 -36.20
N ASN A 500 1.12 12.11 -35.56
CA ASN A 500 0.28 12.83 -34.60
C ASN A 500 0.52 12.35 -33.16
N GLU A 501 -0.20 12.96 -32.21
CA GLU A 501 -0.10 12.73 -30.77
C GLU A 501 -0.62 11.37 -30.28
N PHE A 502 -0.96 10.43 -31.18
CA PHE A 502 -1.45 9.10 -30.78
C PHE A 502 -0.47 8.33 -29.87
N ALA A 503 0.83 8.58 -30.01
CA ALA A 503 1.85 7.95 -29.15
C ALA A 503 1.61 8.20 -27.64
N ASN A 504 0.91 9.27 -27.26
CA ASN A 504 0.54 9.57 -25.87
C ASN A 504 -0.49 8.58 -25.29
N ASN A 505 -1.18 7.80 -26.13
CA ASN A 505 -2.04 6.70 -25.69
C ASN A 505 -1.26 5.44 -25.27
N ILE A 506 0.05 5.38 -25.55
CA ILE A 506 0.90 4.21 -25.34
C ILE A 506 1.73 4.40 -24.07
N ILE A 507 1.28 3.78 -22.98
CA ILE A 507 1.91 3.85 -21.67
C ILE A 507 2.86 2.67 -21.44
N VAL A 508 3.73 2.79 -20.43
CA VAL A 508 4.49 1.64 -19.92
C VAL A 508 3.63 0.89 -18.92
N VAL A 509 3.45 -0.40 -19.14
CA VAL A 509 2.70 -1.31 -18.27
C VAL A 509 3.68 -2.33 -17.70
N ASN A 510 3.74 -2.42 -16.37
CA ASN A 510 4.53 -3.45 -15.70
C ASN A 510 3.71 -4.74 -15.56
N VAL A 511 4.25 -5.84 -16.08
CA VAL A 511 3.69 -7.19 -15.95
C VAL A 511 4.82 -8.12 -15.48
N PRO A 512 4.99 -8.34 -14.16
CA PRO A 512 6.11 -9.10 -13.60
C PRO A 512 6.26 -10.53 -14.14
N GLN A 513 5.15 -11.14 -14.58
CA GLN A 513 5.12 -12.48 -15.17
C GLN A 513 5.98 -12.54 -16.44
N ILE A 514 5.98 -11.49 -17.27
CA ILE A 514 6.71 -11.42 -18.54
C ILE A 514 8.24 -11.43 -18.32
N ALA A 515 8.75 -10.90 -17.19
CA ALA A 515 10.18 -10.88 -16.89
C ALA A 515 10.84 -12.27 -16.85
N LYS A 516 10.03 -13.30 -16.55
CA LYS A 516 10.43 -14.72 -16.47
C LYS A 516 10.32 -15.43 -17.83
N VAL A 517 9.65 -14.84 -18.83
CA VAL A 517 9.37 -15.45 -20.14
C VAL A 517 10.52 -15.15 -21.13
N PRO A 518 11.01 -16.13 -21.92
CA PRO A 518 11.97 -15.89 -22.99
C PRO A 518 11.48 -14.84 -24.00
N GLY A 519 12.33 -13.87 -24.36
CA GLY A 519 11.94 -12.74 -25.22
C GLY A 519 11.19 -11.60 -24.51
N GLY A 520 10.78 -11.79 -23.24
CA GLY A 520 10.23 -10.73 -22.40
C GLY A 520 11.30 -9.75 -21.90
N PRO A 521 10.97 -8.45 -21.71
CA PRO A 521 11.86 -7.50 -21.04
C PRO A 521 12.07 -7.89 -19.57
N LYS A 522 13.31 -7.81 -19.09
CA LYS A 522 13.73 -8.35 -17.77
C LYS A 522 13.17 -7.64 -16.55
N ASP A 523 12.62 -6.45 -16.74
CA ASP A 523 11.90 -5.68 -15.72
C ASP A 523 10.37 -5.83 -15.82
N GLY A 524 9.86 -6.62 -16.78
CA GLY A 524 8.44 -6.80 -17.05
C GLY A 524 7.75 -5.59 -17.69
N ASN A 525 8.50 -4.54 -18.07
CA ASN A 525 7.93 -3.31 -18.61
C ASN A 525 7.71 -3.40 -20.12
N VAL A 526 6.44 -3.41 -20.54
CA VAL A 526 6.04 -3.39 -21.95
C VAL A 526 5.30 -2.10 -22.28
N ARG A 527 5.26 -1.73 -23.57
CA ARG A 527 4.46 -0.59 -24.04
C ARG A 527 3.08 -1.08 -24.47
N PHE A 528 2.01 -0.50 -23.93
CA PHE A 528 0.64 -0.93 -24.21
C PHE A 528 -0.32 0.26 -24.26
N HIS A 529 -1.43 0.10 -24.94
CA HIS A 529 -2.47 1.11 -25.02
C HIS A 529 -3.16 1.30 -23.67
N ARG A 530 -3.32 2.55 -23.21
CA ARG A 530 -3.91 2.88 -21.89
C ARG A 530 -5.26 2.21 -21.63
N VAL A 531 -6.14 2.17 -22.63
CA VAL A 531 -7.48 1.55 -22.52
C VAL A 531 -7.42 0.03 -22.27
N ALA A 532 -6.35 -0.64 -22.73
CA ALA A 532 -6.20 -2.09 -22.65
C ALA A 532 -5.18 -2.53 -21.59
N ALA A 533 -4.55 -1.59 -20.88
CA ALA A 533 -3.48 -1.85 -19.92
C ALA A 533 -3.93 -2.66 -18.70
N ASP A 534 -5.11 -2.37 -18.14
CA ASP A 534 -5.64 -3.12 -16.98
C ASP A 534 -6.17 -4.50 -17.37
N PRO A 535 -6.98 -4.67 -18.45
CA PRO A 535 -7.29 -5.98 -19.00
C PRO A 535 -6.03 -6.84 -19.25
N PHE A 536 -4.96 -6.24 -19.79
CA PHE A 536 -3.70 -6.93 -20.04
C PHE A 536 -3.03 -7.41 -18.74
N LYS A 537 -2.90 -6.55 -17.72
CA LYS A 537 -2.40 -6.95 -16.40
C LYS A 537 -3.24 -8.08 -15.78
N ARG A 538 -4.57 -7.95 -15.82
CA ARG A 538 -5.50 -8.98 -15.30
C ARG A 538 -5.32 -10.33 -15.99
N LEU A 539 -5.17 -10.35 -17.31
CA LEU A 539 -4.98 -11.58 -18.08
C LEU A 539 -3.73 -12.36 -17.64
N TRP A 540 -2.59 -11.70 -17.50
CA TRP A 540 -1.35 -12.36 -17.06
C TRP A 540 -1.44 -12.85 -15.60
N ALA A 541 -2.11 -12.09 -14.73
CA ALA A 541 -2.39 -12.53 -13.36
C ALA A 541 -3.36 -13.73 -13.31
N ALA A 542 -4.36 -13.79 -14.19
CA ALA A 542 -5.29 -14.92 -14.30
C ALA A 542 -4.60 -16.19 -14.81
N TRP A 543 -3.70 -16.07 -15.79
CA TRP A 543 -2.85 -17.19 -16.21
C TRP A 543 -1.90 -17.69 -15.11
N GLU A 544 -1.40 -16.79 -14.25
CA GLU A 544 -0.60 -17.18 -13.07
C GLU A 544 -1.46 -17.87 -12.01
N ALA A 545 -2.63 -17.32 -11.70
CA ALA A 545 -3.57 -17.90 -10.73
C ALA A 545 -4.10 -19.28 -11.16
N ALA A 546 -4.30 -19.50 -12.46
CA ALA A 546 -4.67 -20.79 -13.03
C ALA A 546 -3.49 -21.77 -13.20
N GLY A 547 -2.26 -21.38 -12.83
CA GLY A 547 -1.05 -22.20 -12.98
C GLY A 547 -0.56 -22.38 -14.42
N LEU A 548 -1.11 -21.63 -15.38
CA LEU A 548 -0.92 -21.81 -16.82
C LEU A 548 0.31 -21.09 -17.41
N LEU A 549 1.00 -20.23 -16.66
CA LEU A 549 2.18 -19.51 -17.18
C LEU A 549 3.28 -20.42 -17.77
N HIS A 550 3.37 -21.67 -17.33
CA HIS A 550 4.33 -22.64 -17.87
C HIS A 550 4.10 -22.96 -19.37
N LEU A 551 2.91 -22.64 -19.91
CA LEU A 551 2.60 -22.76 -21.33
C LEU A 551 3.14 -21.58 -22.16
N VAL A 552 3.53 -20.47 -21.52
CA VAL A 552 4.09 -19.28 -22.19
C VAL A 552 5.61 -19.46 -22.36
N LEU A 553 5.99 -20.12 -23.45
CA LEU A 553 7.37 -20.47 -23.79
C LEU A 553 8.16 -19.32 -24.41
N GLY A 554 7.49 -18.28 -24.90
CA GLY A 554 8.14 -17.08 -25.41
C GLY A 554 7.17 -15.91 -25.63
N PHE A 555 7.69 -14.70 -25.48
CA PHE A 555 6.99 -13.44 -25.69
C PHE A 555 7.63 -12.67 -26.85
N SER A 556 6.84 -12.03 -27.70
CA SER A 556 7.33 -11.39 -28.94
C SER A 556 6.86 -9.94 -29.11
N GLY A 557 6.53 -9.29 -28.00
CA GLY A 557 6.29 -7.85 -27.92
C GLY A 557 4.83 -7.45 -28.07
N THR A 558 4.60 -6.15 -27.98
CA THR A 558 3.26 -5.54 -27.89
C THR A 558 3.08 -4.39 -28.88
N PHE A 559 3.73 -3.26 -28.62
CA PHE A 559 3.62 -2.06 -29.45
C PHE A 559 4.69 -2.05 -30.54
N VAL A 560 4.26 -2.22 -31.79
CA VAL A 560 5.09 -2.13 -32.99
C VAL A 560 4.32 -1.33 -34.04
N PRO A 561 4.69 -0.06 -34.31
CA PRO A 561 4.09 0.77 -35.35
C PRO A 561 4.28 0.17 -36.76
N ARG A 562 3.32 -0.64 -37.21
CA ARG A 562 3.33 -1.30 -38.52
C ARG A 562 1.93 -1.48 -39.12
N THR A 563 1.86 -1.54 -40.45
CA THR A 563 0.72 -2.15 -41.14
C THR A 563 0.72 -3.67 -40.96
N ILE A 564 -0.43 -4.31 -41.21
CA ILE A 564 -0.54 -5.77 -41.24
C ILE A 564 0.41 -6.32 -42.32
N ARG A 565 1.15 -7.38 -41.98
CA ARG A 565 2.12 -8.00 -42.89
C ARG A 565 1.43 -8.45 -44.17
N ASN A 566 2.00 -8.09 -45.31
CA ASN A 566 1.45 -8.31 -46.66
C ASN A 566 0.12 -7.55 -46.95
N ASN A 567 -0.36 -6.68 -46.06
CA ASN A 567 -1.52 -5.81 -46.30
C ASN A 567 -1.20 -4.35 -45.99
N PRO A 568 -0.59 -3.61 -46.94
CA PRO A 568 -0.07 -2.26 -46.70
C PRO A 568 -1.16 -1.18 -46.55
N ARG A 569 -2.44 -1.54 -46.64
CA ARG A 569 -3.58 -0.60 -46.51
C ARG A 569 -4.23 -0.60 -45.13
N VAL A 570 -3.80 -1.49 -44.23
CA VAL A 570 -4.46 -1.73 -42.95
C VAL A 570 -3.43 -1.69 -41.82
N LEU A 571 -3.70 -0.91 -40.78
CA LEU A 571 -2.86 -0.86 -39.58
C LEU A 571 -2.99 -2.14 -38.75
N SER A 572 -1.90 -2.62 -38.18
CA SER A 572 -1.93 -3.75 -37.24
C SER A 572 -2.38 -3.27 -35.86
N ASN A 573 -3.06 -4.11 -35.07
CA ASN A 573 -3.37 -3.79 -33.67
C ASN A 573 -2.11 -3.62 -32.80
N HIS A 574 -0.93 -4.11 -33.22
CA HIS A 574 0.35 -3.73 -32.62
C HIS A 574 0.70 -2.24 -32.81
N ALA A 575 0.23 -1.59 -33.87
CA ALA A 575 0.43 -0.15 -34.09
C ALA A 575 -0.45 0.70 -33.17
N TYR A 576 -1.59 0.15 -32.72
CA TYR A 576 -2.41 0.73 -31.67
C TYR A 576 -1.94 0.35 -30.26
N GLY A 577 -1.00 -0.61 -30.13
CA GLY A 577 -0.50 -1.09 -28.84
C GLY A 577 -1.52 -1.92 -28.04
N THR A 578 -2.53 -2.48 -28.69
CA THR A 578 -3.59 -3.31 -28.08
C THR A 578 -3.38 -4.81 -28.29
N ALA A 579 -2.34 -5.20 -29.02
CA ALA A 579 -2.03 -6.60 -29.33
C ALA A 579 -0.70 -7.05 -28.70
N PHE A 580 -0.56 -8.37 -28.50
CA PHE A 580 0.68 -9.00 -28.09
C PHE A 580 0.82 -10.41 -28.67
N ASP A 581 2.07 -10.82 -28.90
CA ASP A 581 2.42 -12.13 -29.45
C ASP A 581 3.09 -13.05 -28.41
N ILE A 582 2.64 -14.30 -28.32
CA ILE A 582 3.28 -15.36 -27.54
C ILE A 582 3.48 -16.65 -28.35
N ASN A 583 4.47 -17.47 -27.99
CA ASN A 583 4.75 -18.77 -28.59
C ASN A 583 4.91 -18.76 -30.14
N VAL A 584 5.40 -17.64 -30.70
CA VAL A 584 5.56 -17.41 -32.15
C VAL A 584 6.18 -18.56 -32.94
N PRO A 585 7.23 -19.28 -32.48
CA PRO A 585 7.82 -20.38 -33.23
C PRO A 585 6.85 -21.53 -33.57
N TRP A 586 5.78 -21.69 -32.78
CA TRP A 586 4.79 -22.77 -32.91
C TRP A 586 3.44 -22.31 -33.48
N ASN A 587 3.16 -21.00 -33.49
CA ASN A 587 1.82 -20.46 -33.81
C ASN A 587 1.82 -19.31 -34.84
N GLY A 588 2.84 -19.25 -35.70
CA GLY A 588 3.00 -18.14 -36.65
C GLY A 588 1.83 -17.95 -37.64
N LEU A 589 1.59 -16.69 -38.00
CA LEU A 589 0.65 -16.23 -39.04
C LEU A 589 0.56 -17.13 -40.28
N LEU A 590 -0.67 -17.39 -40.74
CA LEU A 590 -1.05 -18.29 -41.84
C LEU A 590 -0.68 -19.77 -41.60
N LYS A 591 -0.61 -20.21 -40.35
CA LYS A 591 -0.43 -21.62 -39.98
C LYS A 591 -1.55 -22.12 -39.08
N ILE A 592 -1.66 -23.44 -38.97
CA ILE A 592 -2.50 -24.08 -37.96
C ILE A 592 -1.83 -23.87 -36.60
N ALA A 593 -2.55 -23.25 -35.66
CA ALA A 593 -2.07 -23.08 -34.29
C ALA A 593 -1.93 -24.43 -33.58
N ALA A 594 -0.88 -24.58 -32.77
CA ALA A 594 -0.54 -25.83 -32.08
C ALA A 594 -1.76 -26.42 -31.32
N PHE A 595 -1.91 -27.74 -31.39
CA PHE A 595 -3.02 -28.46 -30.74
C PHE A 595 -2.81 -28.55 -29.22
N VAL A 596 -3.89 -28.83 -28.48
CA VAL A 596 -3.84 -29.01 -27.02
C VAL A 596 -2.80 -30.07 -26.67
N GLY A 597 -1.99 -29.79 -25.64
CA GLY A 597 -0.87 -30.65 -25.24
C GLY A 597 0.33 -30.71 -26.21
N GLN A 598 0.33 -30.00 -27.34
CA GLN A 598 1.54 -29.82 -28.16
C GLN A 598 2.43 -28.69 -27.60
N LYS A 599 3.73 -28.79 -27.84
CA LYS A 599 4.69 -27.76 -27.44
C LYS A 599 4.33 -26.41 -28.07
N GLY A 600 4.13 -25.40 -27.23
CA GLY A 600 3.75 -24.06 -27.65
C GLY A 600 2.24 -23.84 -27.81
N SER A 601 1.38 -24.81 -27.48
CA SER A 601 -0.07 -24.58 -27.41
C SER A 601 -0.39 -23.35 -26.54
N VAL A 602 -1.37 -22.58 -27.00
CA VAL A 602 -1.97 -21.47 -26.24
C VAL A 602 -3.47 -21.69 -26.02
N ARG A 603 -4.05 -22.81 -26.50
CA ARG A 603 -5.51 -23.05 -26.51
C ARG A 603 -6.10 -23.05 -25.10
N GLU A 604 -5.34 -23.56 -24.14
CA GLU A 604 -5.63 -23.59 -22.71
C GLU A 604 -5.66 -22.18 -22.09
N LEU A 605 -4.96 -21.21 -22.69
CA LEU A 605 -4.90 -19.81 -22.25
C LEU A 605 -6.09 -18.96 -22.76
N VAL A 606 -6.69 -19.37 -23.89
CA VAL A 606 -7.71 -18.59 -24.64
C VAL A 606 -9.00 -18.31 -23.85
N PRO A 607 -9.58 -19.23 -23.07
CA PRO A 607 -10.80 -18.94 -22.31
C PRO A 607 -10.63 -17.77 -21.34
N LEU A 608 -9.45 -17.67 -20.69
CA LEU A 608 -9.12 -16.55 -19.81
C LEU A 608 -8.80 -15.27 -20.59
N ALA A 609 -8.18 -15.38 -21.77
CA ALA A 609 -7.99 -14.23 -22.67
C ALA A 609 -9.34 -13.61 -23.09
N ASN A 610 -10.27 -14.46 -23.54
CA ASN A 610 -11.64 -14.08 -23.86
C ASN A 610 -12.34 -13.42 -22.65
N ALA A 611 -12.24 -14.03 -21.46
CA ALA A 611 -12.83 -13.50 -20.22
C ALA A 611 -12.27 -12.11 -19.84
N HIS A 612 -11.05 -11.77 -20.26
CA HIS A 612 -10.44 -10.45 -20.08
C HIS A 612 -10.50 -9.56 -21.34
N GLY A 613 -11.40 -9.86 -22.28
CA GLY A 613 -11.68 -8.98 -23.43
C GLY A 613 -10.66 -9.03 -24.57
N PHE A 614 -9.76 -10.01 -24.55
CA PHE A 614 -8.83 -10.29 -25.65
C PHE A 614 -9.44 -11.31 -26.61
N TYR A 615 -9.44 -10.96 -27.89
CA TYR A 615 -9.72 -11.88 -28.98
C TYR A 615 -8.43 -12.62 -29.38
N TRP A 616 -8.54 -13.91 -29.66
CA TRP A 616 -7.40 -14.73 -30.08
C TRP A 616 -7.36 -14.90 -31.61
N GLY A 617 -6.21 -14.60 -32.22
CA GLY A 617 -6.00 -14.72 -33.66
C GLY A 617 -6.08 -16.14 -34.21
N GLY A 618 -6.02 -17.16 -33.33
CA GLY A 618 -6.33 -18.54 -33.68
C GLY A 618 -7.77 -18.75 -34.16
N HIS A 619 -8.72 -17.89 -33.76
CA HIS A 619 -10.11 -17.98 -34.25
C HIS A 619 -10.29 -17.51 -35.69
N TRP A 620 -9.29 -16.87 -36.30
CA TRP A 620 -9.30 -16.54 -37.72
C TRP A 620 -9.05 -17.80 -38.57
N ASN A 621 -9.89 -18.02 -39.58
CA ASN A 621 -9.79 -19.15 -40.50
C ASN A 621 -9.59 -18.60 -41.92
N TYR A 622 -8.34 -18.30 -42.28
CA TYR A 622 -7.98 -17.55 -43.49
C TYR A 622 -8.20 -18.35 -44.79
N ASP A 623 -8.10 -19.68 -44.74
CA ASP A 623 -8.14 -20.57 -45.91
C ASP A 623 -9.28 -21.61 -45.86
N GLY A 624 -10.13 -21.55 -44.83
CA GLY A 624 -11.18 -22.53 -44.58
C GLY A 624 -10.70 -23.86 -43.98
N LYS A 625 -9.38 -24.07 -43.85
CA LYS A 625 -8.73 -25.35 -43.49
C LYS A 625 -7.93 -25.26 -42.19
N GLY A 626 -8.01 -24.13 -41.48
CA GLY A 626 -7.40 -23.92 -40.17
C GLY A 626 -6.14 -23.05 -40.18
N ALA A 627 -5.77 -22.41 -41.30
CA ALA A 627 -4.74 -21.38 -41.29
C ALA A 627 -5.23 -20.16 -40.49
N SER A 628 -4.44 -19.74 -39.50
CA SER A 628 -4.83 -18.80 -38.44
C SER A 628 -3.65 -17.88 -38.06
N ASP A 629 -3.81 -17.05 -37.02
CA ASP A 629 -2.70 -16.33 -36.38
C ASP A 629 -2.63 -16.68 -34.88
N GLY A 630 -2.29 -17.94 -34.58
CA GLY A 630 -2.42 -18.50 -33.23
C GLY A 630 -1.50 -17.88 -32.18
N MET A 631 -0.47 -17.13 -32.57
CA MET A 631 0.44 -16.42 -31.65
C MET A 631 -0.18 -15.14 -31.06
N HIS A 632 -1.15 -14.57 -31.78
CA HIS A 632 -1.60 -13.20 -31.62
C HIS A 632 -2.83 -13.10 -30.71
N PHE A 633 -2.79 -12.17 -29.77
CA PHE A 633 -3.92 -11.78 -28.92
C PHE A 633 -4.13 -10.28 -29.01
N GLU A 634 -5.37 -9.82 -29.17
CA GLU A 634 -5.70 -8.40 -29.26
C GLU A 634 -6.89 -8.00 -28.40
N TRP A 635 -6.77 -6.87 -27.71
CA TRP A 635 -7.88 -6.30 -26.94
C TRP A 635 -9.00 -5.84 -27.88
N ALA A 636 -10.22 -6.32 -27.61
CA ALA A 636 -11.40 -6.07 -28.42
C ALA A 636 -12.48 -5.28 -27.69
N VAL A 637 -12.70 -5.57 -26.40
CA VAL A 637 -13.78 -4.98 -25.59
C VAL A 637 -13.36 -4.84 -24.13
N PRO A 638 -13.90 -3.87 -23.37
CA PRO A 638 -13.75 -3.83 -21.93
C PRO A 638 -14.45 -5.04 -21.29
N ARG A 639 -13.76 -5.72 -20.37
CA ARG A 639 -14.19 -6.91 -19.62
C ARG A 639 -13.47 -7.00 -18.27
#